data_AF-A0A6J8CYE2-F1
#
_entry.id   AF-A0A6J8CYE2-F1
#
_cell.length_a   1.000
_cell.length_b   1.000
_cell.length_c   1.000
_cell.angle_alpha   90.00
_cell.angle_beta   90.00
_cell.angle_gamma   90.00
#
_symmetry.space_group_name_H-M   'P 1'
#
loop_
_entity.id
_entity.type
_entity.pdbx_description
1 polymer ?
#
loop_
_entity_poly.entity_id
_entity_poly.type
_entity_poly.pdbx_seq_one_letter_code
_entity_poly.pdbx_strand_id
1 'polypeptide(L)'
;MELHANSRQKITKKRKIKIFYGTQTGNAKMLADNLYREATERGHEAEVIDLKTYDPEDNLVTEGENGVWIVLFVSTYTDGTPPEGSEWFCKWLEESSTDFRIPKALLKDLHYAVFGLGNSLYTENYNAVGKKVDRFLKELSAKPILPVGLGDENVAESLKGGMEKDFTAWKKEFWKKSKKVKDDDTAVKDTCGTGKKTCDGKCKCKEDGGKCSSEEEEEEGEDLYETTTEEEDNAEELLNEDRDGSSLQTTNGVVDLEDLGKVMQTMKKAKVRRKKEESAQSTGEPREMVTPMLKKALEKQGYRLIGSHSGVKLCRWTKSMLRGRGGCYKHAFYGIESHRCMETTPSLACANKCVFCWRHHTNPVGTEWRWKMDDPNTVFQGALDNHVGLIKQFKGVPGVKAERFAEGLEPQHCALSLVGEPIMYPEINRFIELLHGKGISSFLVTNAQFPDAISNLVPVTQLYVSIDASTKESLKKIDRPLFKDFWERFIDSLKALSAKRQRTVYRLTLVKAWNTDELDNYADLVSLGKPDFIEIKGVTYCGESKASSLTMQNVPWHEEVVHFVKQLTDRLDGYEIASEHEHSNCILIANTKFKVDGEWWTWIDYPKFHQLVKDFNQSQKTFSAEDYMAKTPSWAVFGAKEQGFDPVETRFFRKKQKDIGGC
;
A
#
# COMPACT_ATOMS: atom_id res chain seq x y z
N MET A 1 45.86 10.52 -59.91
CA MET A 1 45.75 11.48 -58.80
C MET A 1 44.30 11.45 -58.35
N GLU A 2 43.97 10.63 -57.36
CA GLU A 2 42.58 10.38 -56.96
C GLU A 2 42.53 10.09 -55.46
N LEU A 3 41.53 10.65 -54.78
CA LEU A 3 41.41 10.65 -53.32
C LEU A 3 40.21 9.82 -52.88
N HIS A 4 40.45 8.61 -52.36
CA HIS A 4 39.40 7.85 -51.70
C HIS A 4 39.02 8.49 -50.35
N ALA A 5 37.92 9.25 -50.36
CA ALA A 5 37.34 9.84 -49.17
C ALA A 5 36.78 8.75 -48.23
N ASN A 6 37.49 8.48 -47.13
CA ASN A 6 37.15 7.42 -46.18
C ASN A 6 36.04 7.86 -45.21
N SER A 7 34.78 7.66 -45.60
CA SER A 7 33.59 8.07 -44.85
C SER A 7 33.32 7.16 -43.64
N ARG A 8 33.94 7.48 -42.50
CA ARG A 8 33.66 6.84 -41.20
C ARG A 8 32.20 7.07 -40.75
N GLN A 9 31.28 6.20 -41.17
CA GLN A 9 29.94 6.12 -40.58
C GLN A 9 30.08 5.82 -39.08
N LYS A 10 29.60 6.73 -38.23
CA LYS A 10 29.52 6.49 -36.79
C LYS A 10 28.33 5.57 -36.52
N ILE A 11 28.60 4.31 -36.19
CA ILE A 11 27.59 3.35 -35.75
C ILE A 11 26.94 3.89 -34.46
N THR A 12 25.74 4.44 -34.58
CA THR A 12 24.93 4.87 -33.44
C THR A 12 24.22 3.66 -32.85
N LYS A 13 24.55 3.30 -31.60
CA LYS A 13 23.90 2.21 -30.86
C LYS A 13 22.37 2.41 -30.88
N LYS A 14 21.66 1.50 -31.55
CA LYS A 14 20.19 1.48 -31.59
C LYS A 14 19.67 1.42 -30.15
N ARG A 15 18.78 2.35 -29.80
CA ARG A 15 18.08 2.41 -28.49
C ARG A 15 16.58 2.25 -28.75
N LYS A 16 15.85 1.74 -27.74
CA LYS A 16 14.38 1.73 -27.73
C LYS A 16 13.87 3.03 -27.08
N ILE A 17 12.88 3.68 -27.70
CA ILE A 17 12.35 4.97 -27.27
C ILE A 17 10.82 4.93 -27.29
N LYS A 18 10.18 5.16 -26.14
CA LYS A 18 8.73 5.32 -26.02
C LYS A 18 8.38 6.79 -25.92
N ILE A 19 7.52 7.25 -26.83
CA ILE A 19 7.17 8.67 -26.96
C ILE A 19 5.70 8.84 -26.58
N PHE A 20 5.46 9.20 -25.33
CA PHE A 20 4.13 9.44 -24.79
C PHE A 20 3.62 10.84 -25.15
N TYR A 21 2.32 10.97 -25.39
CA TYR A 21 1.65 12.27 -25.43
C TYR A 21 0.41 12.32 -24.53
N GLY A 22 0.16 13.50 -23.95
CA GLY A 22 -1.08 13.89 -23.29
C GLY A 22 -1.53 15.23 -23.82
N THR A 23 -2.68 15.29 -24.49
CA THR A 23 -3.12 16.48 -25.25
C THR A 23 -4.63 16.63 -25.29
N GLN A 24 -5.10 17.86 -25.48
CA GLN A 24 -6.52 18.17 -25.71
C GLN A 24 -6.80 18.50 -27.19
N THR A 25 -5.93 19.30 -27.82
CA THR A 25 -6.11 19.85 -29.18
C THR A 25 -5.28 19.13 -30.25
N GLY A 26 -4.41 18.20 -29.86
CA GLY A 26 -3.50 17.48 -30.77
C GLY A 26 -2.06 18.01 -30.78
N ASN A 27 -1.80 19.21 -30.26
CA ASN A 27 -0.47 19.85 -30.29
C ASN A 27 0.64 18.93 -29.74
N ALA A 28 0.42 18.27 -28.58
CA ALA A 28 1.45 17.43 -27.97
C ALA A 28 1.70 16.13 -28.78
N LYS A 29 0.65 15.59 -29.42
CA LYS A 29 0.78 14.45 -30.34
C LYS A 29 1.59 14.85 -31.59
N MET A 30 1.34 16.02 -32.17
CA MET A 30 2.09 16.49 -33.34
C MET A 30 3.60 16.60 -33.06
N LEU A 31 4.00 17.03 -31.86
CA LEU A 31 5.40 17.07 -31.44
C LEU A 31 5.98 15.67 -31.19
N ALA A 32 5.19 14.76 -30.61
CA ALA A 32 5.55 13.34 -30.46
C ALA A 32 5.78 12.65 -31.82
N ASP A 33 4.85 12.80 -32.77
CA ASP A 33 4.94 12.29 -34.15
C ASP A 33 6.10 12.92 -34.94
N ASN A 34 6.52 14.14 -34.58
CA ASN A 34 7.71 14.78 -35.13
C ASN A 34 9.01 14.15 -34.58
N LEU A 35 9.08 13.91 -33.26
CA LEU A 35 10.23 13.23 -32.65
C LEU A 35 10.36 11.77 -33.10
N TYR A 36 9.23 11.06 -33.25
CA TYR A 36 9.18 9.68 -33.72
C TYR A 36 9.78 9.47 -35.12
N ARG A 37 9.44 10.37 -36.06
CA ARG A 37 10.02 10.35 -37.41
C ARG A 37 11.53 10.53 -37.35
N GLU A 38 12.01 11.55 -36.66
CA GLU A 38 13.45 11.80 -36.51
C GLU A 38 14.18 10.68 -35.74
N ALA A 39 13.53 10.03 -34.77
CA ALA A 39 14.08 8.87 -34.07
C ALA A 39 14.25 7.66 -35.02
N THR A 40 13.26 7.41 -35.86
CA THR A 40 13.26 6.33 -36.86
C THR A 40 14.28 6.60 -37.97
N GLU A 41 14.36 7.83 -38.49
CA GLU A 41 15.38 8.29 -39.43
C GLU A 41 16.81 8.15 -38.86
N ARG A 42 16.96 8.30 -37.55
CA ARG A 42 18.22 8.08 -36.80
C ARG A 42 18.52 6.61 -36.48
N GLY A 43 17.66 5.68 -36.91
CA GLY A 43 17.83 4.23 -36.72
C GLY A 43 17.50 3.72 -35.32
N HIS A 44 16.81 4.52 -34.49
CA HIS A 44 16.30 4.06 -33.20
C HIS A 44 15.01 3.22 -33.40
N GLU A 45 14.72 2.37 -32.42
CA GLU A 45 13.41 1.71 -32.32
C GLU A 45 12.51 2.65 -31.54
N ALA A 46 11.46 3.19 -32.17
CA ALA A 46 10.57 4.15 -31.53
C ALA A 46 9.11 3.70 -31.64
N GLU A 47 8.30 4.09 -30.67
CA GLU A 47 6.83 4.01 -30.75
C GLU A 47 6.20 5.25 -30.10
N VAL A 48 5.03 5.64 -30.61
CA VAL A 48 4.22 6.75 -30.07
C VAL A 48 3.01 6.17 -29.34
N ILE A 49 2.78 6.62 -28.11
CA ILE A 49 1.76 6.04 -27.22
C ILE A 49 0.89 7.18 -26.65
N ASP A 50 -0.43 6.99 -26.69
CA ASP A 50 -1.38 7.87 -26.01
C ASP A 50 -1.36 7.56 -24.50
N LEU A 51 -1.17 8.58 -23.65
CA LEU A 51 -1.28 8.40 -22.19
C LEU A 51 -2.67 7.89 -21.78
N LYS A 52 -3.71 8.12 -22.59
CA LYS A 52 -5.08 7.63 -22.34
C LYS A 52 -5.20 6.10 -22.37
N THR A 53 -4.25 5.43 -23.02
CA THR A 53 -4.22 3.96 -23.16
C THR A 53 -3.11 3.29 -22.37
N TYR A 54 -2.29 4.04 -21.63
CA TYR A 54 -1.09 3.53 -20.97
C TYR A 54 -1.27 3.39 -19.44
N ASP A 55 -1.00 2.18 -18.91
CA ASP A 55 -1.06 1.91 -17.47
C ASP A 55 0.36 1.97 -16.86
N PRO A 56 0.75 3.06 -16.16
CA PRO A 56 2.12 3.24 -15.70
C PRO A 56 2.55 2.30 -14.57
N GLU A 57 1.60 1.79 -13.77
CA GLU A 57 1.88 1.05 -12.52
C GLU A 57 2.73 -0.21 -12.72
N ASP A 58 2.54 -0.89 -13.85
CA ASP A 58 3.24 -2.13 -14.17
C ASP A 58 4.25 -1.96 -15.33
N ASN A 59 4.05 -0.97 -16.21
CA ASN A 59 4.88 -0.82 -17.41
C ASN A 59 6.14 0.03 -17.20
N LEU A 60 6.09 1.17 -16.50
CA LEU A 60 7.25 2.08 -16.41
C LEU A 60 8.47 1.44 -15.75
N VAL A 61 8.25 0.64 -14.70
CA VAL A 61 9.33 -0.08 -14.00
C VAL A 61 10.01 -1.06 -14.97
N THR A 62 9.21 -1.87 -15.65
CA THR A 62 9.69 -2.85 -16.64
C THR A 62 10.37 -2.19 -17.83
N GLU A 63 9.89 -1.03 -18.29
CA GLU A 63 10.52 -0.26 -19.37
C GLU A 63 11.88 0.31 -18.94
N GLY A 64 12.01 0.76 -17.69
CA GLY A 64 13.29 1.16 -17.10
C GLY A 64 14.28 -0.01 -16.98
N GLU A 65 13.85 -1.15 -16.44
CA GLU A 65 14.68 -2.37 -16.36
C GLU A 65 15.15 -2.88 -17.73
N ASN A 66 14.37 -2.64 -18.80
CA ASN A 66 14.74 -2.98 -20.18
C ASN A 66 15.55 -1.87 -20.89
N GLY A 67 15.97 -0.82 -20.18
CA GLY A 67 16.77 0.28 -20.74
C GLY A 67 16.05 1.14 -21.78
N VAL A 68 14.71 1.12 -21.79
CA VAL A 68 13.89 1.91 -22.72
C VAL A 68 13.91 3.38 -22.30
N TRP A 69 14.10 4.27 -23.28
CA TRP A 69 14.11 5.70 -23.04
C TRP A 69 12.72 6.29 -23.20
N ILE A 70 12.26 7.03 -22.19
CA ILE A 70 10.93 7.61 -22.15
C ILE A 70 10.98 9.07 -22.56
N VAL A 71 10.08 9.50 -23.43
CA VAL A 71 9.89 10.92 -23.77
C VAL A 71 8.42 11.28 -23.63
N LEU A 72 8.10 12.32 -22.86
CA LEU A 72 6.72 12.73 -22.57
C LEU A 72 6.43 14.13 -23.10
N PHE A 73 5.39 14.24 -23.95
CA PHE A 73 4.83 15.49 -24.43
C PHE A 73 3.49 15.75 -23.73
N VAL A 74 3.45 16.67 -22.75
CA VAL A 74 2.25 16.87 -21.92
C VAL A 74 1.77 18.32 -21.94
N SER A 75 0.55 18.52 -22.43
CA SER A 75 -0.14 19.81 -22.33
C SER A 75 -0.53 20.12 -20.89
N THR A 76 -0.51 21.39 -20.52
CA THR A 76 -1.29 21.94 -19.42
C THR A 76 -2.61 22.46 -19.95
N TYR A 77 -3.70 22.18 -19.26
CA TYR A 77 -5.05 22.64 -19.59
C TYR A 77 -5.58 23.61 -18.51
N THR A 78 -6.90 23.79 -18.43
CA THR A 78 -7.57 24.68 -17.46
C THR A 78 -7.03 24.51 -16.04
N ASP A 79 -6.79 25.63 -15.35
CA ASP A 79 -6.40 25.69 -13.93
C ASP A 79 -5.17 24.83 -13.55
N GLY A 80 -4.23 24.64 -14.49
CA GLY A 80 -2.99 23.90 -14.24
C GLY A 80 -3.16 22.38 -14.17
N THR A 81 -4.28 21.87 -14.67
CA THR A 81 -4.64 20.44 -14.75
C THR A 81 -4.11 19.79 -16.04
N PRO A 82 -3.91 18.45 -16.05
CA PRO A 82 -3.66 17.70 -17.28
C PRO A 82 -4.94 17.56 -18.13
N PRO A 83 -4.84 17.44 -19.47
CA PRO A 83 -5.91 16.92 -20.32
C PRO A 83 -6.43 15.56 -19.81
N GLU A 84 -7.72 15.29 -20.02
CA GLU A 84 -8.44 14.07 -19.57
C GLU A 84 -7.63 12.79 -19.81
N GLY A 85 -7.11 12.61 -21.04
CA GLY A 85 -6.33 11.43 -21.42
C GLY A 85 -5.01 11.26 -20.67
N SER A 86 -4.54 12.26 -19.93
CA SER A 86 -3.31 12.23 -19.14
C SER A 86 -3.53 12.38 -17.64
N GLU A 87 -4.78 12.50 -17.18
CA GLU A 87 -5.10 12.68 -15.76
C GLU A 87 -4.66 11.47 -14.92
N TRP A 88 -5.02 10.25 -15.34
CA TRP A 88 -4.61 9.01 -14.66
C TRP A 88 -3.09 8.91 -14.50
N PHE A 89 -2.34 9.19 -15.57
CA PHE A 89 -0.88 9.11 -15.55
C PHE A 89 -0.24 10.12 -14.59
N CYS A 90 -0.68 11.39 -14.66
CA CYS A 90 -0.15 12.45 -13.79
C CYS A 90 -0.48 12.19 -12.32
N LYS A 91 -1.71 11.71 -12.05
CA LYS A 91 -2.17 11.35 -10.71
C LYS A 91 -1.48 10.10 -10.18
N TRP A 92 -1.21 9.09 -11.00
CA TRP A 92 -0.45 7.91 -10.59
C TRP A 92 0.99 8.28 -10.20
N LEU A 93 1.63 9.22 -10.92
CA LEU A 93 2.93 9.75 -10.53
C LEU A 93 2.88 10.47 -9.18
N GLU A 94 1.83 11.26 -8.93
CA GLU A 94 1.62 11.95 -7.65
C GLU A 94 1.34 10.97 -6.50
N GLU A 95 0.40 10.02 -6.65
CA GLU A 95 0.15 8.96 -5.67
C GLU A 95 1.42 8.16 -5.39
N SER A 96 2.18 7.77 -6.42
CA SER A 96 3.38 6.94 -6.27
C SER A 96 4.56 7.69 -5.66
N SER A 97 4.78 8.96 -5.99
CA SER A 97 5.85 9.74 -5.36
C SER A 97 5.52 10.12 -3.91
N THR A 98 4.24 10.21 -3.55
CA THR A 98 3.79 10.65 -2.22
C THR A 98 3.53 9.51 -1.23
N ASP A 99 3.20 8.30 -1.69
CA ASP A 99 3.00 7.12 -0.85
C ASP A 99 4.33 6.54 -0.34
N PHE A 100 4.52 6.53 0.98
CA PHE A 100 5.73 6.03 1.64
C PHE A 100 5.95 4.51 1.46
N ARG A 101 4.90 3.77 1.08
CA ARG A 101 4.97 2.32 0.81
C ARG A 101 5.60 2.00 -0.55
N ILE A 102 5.77 3.02 -1.40
CA ILE A 102 6.46 2.92 -2.67
C ILE A 102 7.95 3.28 -2.45
N PRO A 103 8.90 2.38 -2.76
CA PRO A 103 10.31 2.69 -2.63
C PRO A 103 10.68 3.92 -3.48
N LYS A 104 11.41 4.87 -2.90
CA LYS A 104 11.87 6.07 -3.61
C LYS A 104 12.77 5.77 -4.82
N ALA A 105 13.30 4.55 -4.91
CA ALA A 105 14.08 4.04 -6.05
C ALA A 105 13.23 3.33 -7.13
N LEU A 106 11.89 3.40 -7.10
CA LEU A 106 10.98 2.68 -8.02
C LEU A 106 11.37 2.77 -9.50
N LEU A 107 11.82 3.96 -9.94
CA LEU A 107 12.15 4.25 -11.34
C LEU A 107 13.65 4.54 -11.53
N LYS A 108 14.53 4.07 -10.63
CA LYS A 108 15.98 4.36 -10.62
C LYS A 108 16.71 4.07 -11.95
N ASP A 109 16.21 3.11 -12.74
CA ASP A 109 16.80 2.67 -14.01
C ASP A 109 16.17 3.39 -15.22
N LEU A 110 15.02 4.04 -15.02
CA LEU A 110 14.26 4.74 -16.04
C LEU A 110 14.97 6.01 -16.50
N HIS A 111 15.30 6.07 -17.79
CA HIS A 111 15.86 7.27 -18.42
C HIS A 111 14.76 8.04 -19.14
N TYR A 112 14.53 9.30 -18.77
CA TYR A 112 13.37 10.06 -19.26
C TYR A 112 13.68 11.48 -19.75
N ALA A 113 12.77 12.05 -20.53
CA ALA A 113 12.75 13.44 -20.95
C ALA A 113 11.30 13.97 -20.99
N VAL A 114 11.07 15.22 -20.56
CA VAL A 114 9.74 15.86 -20.60
C VAL A 114 9.80 17.13 -21.44
N PHE A 115 8.81 17.31 -22.31
CA PHE A 115 8.48 18.58 -22.95
C PHE A 115 7.04 18.95 -22.59
N GLY A 116 6.89 19.99 -21.76
CA GLY A 116 5.60 20.58 -21.46
C GLY A 116 5.12 21.46 -22.61
N LEU A 117 3.80 21.48 -22.82
CA LEU A 117 3.12 22.48 -23.63
C LEU A 117 2.25 23.35 -22.73
N GLY A 118 2.33 24.68 -22.87
CA GLY A 118 1.51 25.63 -22.12
C GLY A 118 1.54 27.02 -22.75
N ASN A 119 0.94 27.98 -22.05
CA ASN A 119 0.83 29.36 -22.53
C ASN A 119 1.14 30.33 -21.37
N SER A 120 2.14 31.20 -21.53
CA SER A 120 2.65 32.06 -20.45
C SER A 120 1.70 33.19 -20.02
N LEU A 121 0.64 33.47 -20.79
CA LEU A 121 -0.44 34.36 -20.35
C LEU A 121 -1.12 33.86 -19.06
N TYR A 122 -1.11 32.54 -18.82
CA TYR A 122 -1.59 31.91 -17.59
C TYR A 122 -0.43 31.75 -16.59
N THR A 123 0.14 32.87 -16.14
CA THR A 123 1.42 32.95 -15.39
C THR A 123 1.60 31.89 -14.30
N GLU A 124 0.63 31.75 -13.39
CA GLU A 124 0.67 30.78 -12.27
C GLU A 124 0.66 29.32 -12.74
N ASN A 125 -0.04 29.04 -13.85
CA ASN A 125 -0.25 27.71 -14.40
C ASN A 125 0.64 27.38 -15.61
N TYR A 126 1.54 28.30 -16.01
CA TYR A 126 2.38 28.15 -17.20
C TYR A 126 3.21 26.85 -17.14
N ASN A 127 2.91 25.92 -18.04
CA ASN A 127 3.54 24.59 -18.10
C ASN A 127 3.47 23.78 -16.78
N ALA A 128 2.45 24.01 -15.94
CA ALA A 128 2.33 23.38 -14.63
C ALA A 128 2.36 21.84 -14.67
N VAL A 129 1.76 21.21 -15.69
CA VAL A 129 1.72 19.74 -15.81
C VAL A 129 3.11 19.16 -16.12
N GLY A 130 3.82 19.72 -17.10
CA GLY A 130 5.19 19.30 -17.43
C GLY A 130 6.15 19.45 -16.24
N LYS A 131 6.02 20.55 -15.49
CA LYS A 131 6.77 20.80 -14.24
C LYS A 131 6.44 19.77 -13.15
N LYS A 132 5.16 19.44 -12.94
CA LYS A 132 4.72 18.41 -11.97
C LYS A 132 5.26 17.02 -12.34
N VAL A 133 5.12 16.60 -13.60
CA VAL A 133 5.60 15.29 -14.10
C VAL A 133 7.12 15.14 -13.95
N ASP A 134 7.90 16.15 -14.35
CA ASP A 134 9.35 16.14 -14.19
C ASP A 134 9.80 16.06 -12.71
N ARG A 135 9.08 16.75 -11.80
CA ARG A 135 9.33 16.65 -10.36
C ARG A 135 9.03 15.25 -9.82
N PHE A 136 7.86 14.69 -10.11
CA PHE A 136 7.46 13.39 -9.57
C PHE A 136 8.32 12.23 -10.08
N LEU A 137 8.79 12.29 -11.33
CA LEU A 137 9.76 11.32 -11.87
C LEU A 137 11.10 11.37 -11.11
N LYS A 138 11.61 12.56 -10.75
CA LYS A 138 12.81 12.73 -9.89
C LYS A 138 12.58 12.24 -8.46
N GLU A 139 11.40 12.48 -7.89
CA GLU A 139 11.01 11.96 -6.58
C GLU A 139 10.90 10.42 -6.53
N LEU A 140 10.87 9.75 -7.69
CA LEU A 140 10.92 8.29 -7.88
C LEU A 140 12.29 7.79 -8.41
N SER A 141 13.32 8.64 -8.32
CA SER A 141 14.71 8.42 -8.75
C SER A 141 14.96 8.24 -10.26
N ALA A 142 13.99 8.57 -11.12
CA ALA A 142 14.21 8.49 -12.57
C ALA A 142 15.31 9.45 -13.05
N LYS A 143 16.09 9.00 -14.05
CA LYS A 143 17.30 9.68 -14.55
C LYS A 143 16.95 10.63 -15.73
N PRO A 144 16.95 11.97 -15.57
CA PRO A 144 16.62 12.90 -16.66
C PRO A 144 17.74 13.02 -17.71
N ILE A 145 17.41 12.81 -18.98
CA ILE A 145 18.32 12.93 -20.13
C ILE A 145 18.74 14.41 -20.35
N LEU A 146 17.79 15.33 -20.12
CA LEU A 146 17.96 16.79 -20.16
C LEU A 146 16.87 17.48 -19.30
N PRO A 147 17.02 18.78 -18.96
CA PRO A 147 15.98 19.52 -18.25
C PRO A 147 14.64 19.54 -19.00
N VAL A 148 13.55 19.68 -18.26
CA VAL A 148 12.19 19.81 -18.81
C VAL A 148 12.14 20.96 -19.82
N GLY A 149 11.66 20.66 -21.03
CA GLY A 149 11.35 21.66 -22.03
C GLY A 149 10.02 22.35 -21.71
N LEU A 150 9.94 23.65 -21.91
CA LEU A 150 8.75 24.46 -21.72
C LEU A 150 8.42 25.10 -23.06
N GLY A 151 7.45 24.54 -23.80
CA GLY A 151 6.94 25.14 -25.02
C GLY A 151 5.85 26.15 -24.71
N ASP A 152 5.91 27.33 -25.34
CA ASP A 152 4.97 28.42 -25.11
C ASP A 152 4.13 28.76 -26.35
N GLU A 153 2.81 28.73 -26.22
CA GLU A 153 1.87 29.20 -27.25
C GLU A 153 1.86 30.73 -27.37
N ASN A 154 2.28 31.45 -26.33
CA ASN A 154 2.47 32.90 -26.39
C ASN A 154 3.77 33.23 -27.16
N VAL A 155 3.63 33.48 -28.46
CA VAL A 155 4.74 33.76 -29.39
C VAL A 155 5.58 34.98 -28.96
N ALA A 156 5.02 35.93 -28.19
CA ALA A 156 5.72 37.14 -27.76
C ALA A 156 6.72 36.88 -26.61
N GLU A 157 6.34 36.06 -25.62
CA GLU A 157 7.17 35.74 -24.43
C GLU A 157 7.94 34.41 -24.57
N SER A 158 7.60 33.59 -25.58
CA SER A 158 8.32 32.36 -25.90
C SER A 158 9.82 32.59 -26.06
N LEU A 159 10.61 31.77 -25.37
CA LEU A 159 12.07 31.83 -25.35
C LEU A 159 12.71 31.78 -26.75
N LYS A 160 12.03 31.21 -27.75
CA LYS A 160 12.50 31.13 -29.14
C LYS A 160 11.50 31.69 -30.17
N GLY A 161 10.41 32.32 -29.73
CA GLY A 161 9.40 32.95 -30.61
C GLY A 161 8.38 31.96 -31.19
N GLY A 162 7.86 31.07 -30.34
CA GLY A 162 6.78 30.12 -30.58
C GLY A 162 7.16 28.68 -30.19
N MET A 163 6.20 27.93 -29.64
CA MET A 163 6.33 26.54 -29.18
C MET A 163 7.13 25.61 -30.12
N GLU A 164 6.92 25.69 -31.44
CA GLU A 164 7.65 24.86 -32.41
C GLU A 164 9.16 25.12 -32.41
N LYS A 165 9.57 26.37 -32.15
CA LYS A 165 10.98 26.78 -32.07
C LYS A 165 11.59 26.41 -30.71
N ASP A 166 10.81 26.53 -29.63
CA ASP A 166 11.20 26.01 -28.30
C ASP A 166 11.43 24.49 -28.36
N PHE A 167 10.49 23.76 -28.99
CA PHE A 167 10.62 22.33 -29.26
C PHE A 167 11.82 22.01 -30.15
N THR A 168 12.04 22.75 -31.24
CA THR A 168 13.18 22.53 -32.14
C THR A 168 14.52 22.73 -31.42
N ALA A 169 14.62 23.74 -30.54
CA ALA A 169 15.79 23.96 -29.71
C ALA A 169 16.00 22.83 -28.68
N TRP A 170 14.94 22.42 -27.98
CA TRP A 170 14.99 21.32 -27.00
C TRP A 170 15.34 19.97 -27.65
N LYS A 171 14.73 19.65 -28.79
CA LYS A 171 14.99 18.43 -29.58
C LYS A 171 16.43 18.36 -30.06
N LYS A 172 17.02 19.49 -30.45
CA LYS A 172 18.45 19.58 -30.80
C LYS A 172 19.37 19.24 -29.62
N GLU A 173 19.02 19.67 -28.41
CA GLU A 173 19.76 19.31 -27.19
C GLU A 173 19.51 17.85 -26.77
N PHE A 174 18.30 17.30 -26.94
CA PHE A 174 17.99 15.88 -26.73
C PHE A 174 18.89 14.98 -27.60
N TRP A 175 18.98 15.23 -28.91
CA TRP A 175 19.85 14.47 -29.82
C TRP A 175 21.36 14.73 -29.67
N LYS A 176 21.74 15.72 -28.86
CA LYS A 176 23.12 16.02 -28.44
C LYS A 176 23.47 15.34 -27.12
N LYS A 177 22.51 15.22 -26.20
CA LYS A 177 22.59 14.45 -24.95
C LYS A 177 22.55 12.94 -25.21
N SER A 178 21.72 12.47 -26.15
CA SER A 178 21.58 11.03 -26.45
C SER A 178 22.88 10.36 -26.89
N LYS A 179 23.79 11.14 -27.50
CA LYS A 179 25.13 10.73 -27.95
C LYS A 179 26.21 10.81 -26.85
N LYS A 180 25.87 11.32 -25.66
CA LYS A 180 26.78 11.51 -24.52
C LYS A 180 26.49 10.59 -23.33
N VAL A 181 25.32 9.96 -23.27
CA VAL A 181 25.05 8.90 -22.29
C VAL A 181 25.90 7.69 -22.66
N LYS A 182 27.06 7.56 -21.98
CA LYS A 182 27.75 6.27 -21.82
C LYS A 182 26.93 5.45 -20.85
N ASP A 183 26.85 4.15 -21.11
CA ASP A 183 26.17 3.21 -20.21
C ASP A 183 27.19 2.80 -19.12
N ASP A 184 27.06 3.37 -17.91
CA ASP A 184 27.34 2.62 -16.68
C ASP A 184 26.13 1.70 -16.37
N ASP A 185 26.23 0.82 -15.37
CA ASP A 185 25.19 -0.15 -15.00
C ASP A 185 24.87 -1.22 -16.08
N THR A 186 25.87 -1.89 -16.68
CA THR A 186 25.63 -3.17 -17.41
C THR A 186 26.82 -4.15 -17.46
N ALA A 187 27.55 -4.30 -16.35
CA ALA A 187 28.62 -5.30 -16.21
C ALA A 187 28.09 -6.66 -15.68
N VAL A 188 27.35 -7.40 -16.50
CA VAL A 188 27.06 -8.82 -16.22
C VAL A 188 28.38 -9.59 -16.30
N LYS A 189 28.79 -10.23 -15.21
CA LYS A 189 29.93 -11.15 -15.20
C LYS A 189 29.51 -12.46 -15.87
N ASP A 190 29.83 -12.62 -17.15
CA ASP A 190 29.78 -13.94 -17.81
C ASP A 190 30.80 -14.88 -17.14
N THR A 191 30.32 -15.76 -16.27
CA THR A 191 31.09 -16.88 -15.73
C THR A 191 31.29 -17.94 -16.82
N CYS A 192 32.34 -17.76 -17.63
CA CYS A 192 32.67 -18.67 -18.72
C CYS A 192 32.84 -20.11 -18.22
N GLY A 193 32.27 -21.06 -18.97
CA GLY A 193 32.10 -22.45 -18.54
C GLY A 193 33.38 -23.27 -18.44
N THR A 194 33.22 -24.47 -17.89
CA THR A 194 34.26 -25.49 -17.66
C THR A 194 34.96 -25.99 -18.94
N GLY A 195 35.97 -25.25 -19.39
CA GLY A 195 36.75 -25.54 -20.61
C GLY A 195 38.15 -26.11 -20.35
N LYS A 196 38.26 -27.42 -20.13
CA LYS A 196 39.53 -28.11 -19.82
C LYS A 196 40.55 -28.03 -20.98
N LYS A 197 41.57 -27.18 -20.88
CA LYS A 197 42.79 -27.23 -21.71
C LYS A 197 44.03 -26.79 -20.94
N THR A 198 45.11 -27.54 -21.14
CA THR A 198 46.44 -27.32 -20.52
C THR A 198 47.28 -26.34 -21.33
N CYS A 199 48.14 -25.58 -20.66
CA CYS A 199 49.33 -24.99 -21.26
C CYS A 199 50.50 -25.06 -20.27
N ASP A 200 51.66 -25.49 -20.76
CA ASP A 200 52.82 -25.81 -19.93
C ASP A 200 53.58 -24.56 -19.49
N GLY A 201 54.24 -24.68 -18.33
CA GLY A 201 54.75 -23.52 -17.61
C GLY A 201 56.03 -22.90 -18.20
N LYS A 202 56.25 -21.65 -17.80
CA LYS A 202 57.58 -21.24 -17.32
C LYS A 202 57.47 -20.14 -16.28
N CYS A 203 57.66 -20.53 -15.02
CA CYS A 203 57.95 -19.58 -13.95
C CYS A 203 59.31 -18.92 -14.21
N LYS A 204 59.43 -17.61 -13.94
CA LYS A 204 60.73 -16.95 -13.79
C LYS A 204 60.62 -15.68 -12.94
N CYS A 205 60.70 -15.86 -11.62
CA CYS A 205 60.90 -14.75 -10.70
C CYS A 205 62.28 -14.11 -10.93
N LYS A 206 62.37 -12.80 -10.69
CA LYS A 206 63.57 -12.12 -10.21
C LYS A 206 63.15 -10.97 -9.29
N GLU A 207 63.95 -10.74 -8.27
CA GLU A 207 63.69 -9.81 -7.16
C GLU A 207 64.43 -8.47 -7.38
N ASP A 208 64.65 -7.74 -6.28
CA ASP A 208 65.26 -6.40 -6.16
C ASP A 208 64.37 -5.21 -6.62
N GLY A 209 63.89 -4.32 -5.75
CA GLY A 209 63.90 -4.31 -4.28
C GLY A 209 63.81 -2.89 -3.68
N GLY A 210 62.91 -2.66 -2.71
CA GLY A 210 62.88 -1.41 -1.94
C GLY A 210 61.52 -1.00 -1.33
N LYS A 211 61.54 -0.78 -0.01
CA LYS A 211 60.60 -0.03 0.87
C LYS A 211 59.68 1.02 0.20
N CYS A 212 58.50 1.39 0.71
CA CYS A 212 57.66 1.02 1.88
C CYS A 212 56.26 1.67 1.65
N SER A 213 55.18 1.39 2.38
CA SER A 213 54.83 0.39 3.41
C SER A 213 53.30 0.29 3.50
N SER A 214 52.77 -0.65 4.28
CA SER A 214 51.35 -0.80 4.61
C SER A 214 51.09 -0.58 6.11
N GLU A 215 49.90 -0.07 6.43
CA GLU A 215 49.26 -0.21 7.74
C GLU A 215 47.83 -0.70 7.47
N GLU A 216 47.56 -1.93 7.88
CA GLU A 216 46.26 -2.61 7.92
C GLU A 216 46.07 -3.02 9.37
N GLU A 217 44.91 -2.80 9.98
CA GLU A 217 44.54 -3.41 11.27
C GLU A 217 43.10 -3.93 11.21
N GLU A 218 42.94 -5.19 11.61
CA GLU A 218 41.70 -5.98 11.68
C GLU A 218 41.21 -5.99 13.16
N GLU A 219 39.92 -5.74 13.41
CA GLU A 219 38.93 -6.70 13.94
C GLU A 219 38.89 -6.88 15.48
N GLU A 220 37.82 -7.54 15.97
CA GLU A 220 37.53 -7.97 17.36
C GLU A 220 37.32 -6.85 18.42
N GLY A 221 36.58 -7.04 19.54
CA GLY A 221 35.73 -8.15 19.97
C GLY A 221 35.13 -7.95 21.40
N GLU A 222 34.09 -8.72 21.74
CA GLU A 222 33.61 -9.14 23.09
C GLU A 222 33.10 -8.13 24.16
N ASP A 223 31.76 -8.08 24.32
CA ASP A 223 30.92 -8.51 25.47
C ASP A 223 31.08 -8.09 26.98
N LEU A 224 29.88 -7.89 27.58
CA LEU A 224 29.40 -8.14 28.97
C LEU A 224 29.88 -7.35 30.22
N TYR A 225 28.93 -6.87 31.04
CA TYR A 225 28.55 -7.46 32.35
C TYR A 225 27.24 -6.87 32.96
N GLU A 226 26.77 -7.39 34.12
CA GLU A 226 25.48 -7.12 34.80
C GLU A 226 25.65 -6.88 36.33
N THR A 227 24.69 -6.37 37.14
CA THR A 227 23.32 -5.82 36.93
C THR A 227 23.17 -4.45 37.69
N THR A 228 22.24 -4.02 38.58
CA THR A 228 21.01 -4.48 39.29
C THR A 228 20.17 -3.25 39.75
N THR A 229 18.83 -3.36 39.89
CA THR A 229 17.90 -2.63 40.85
C THR A 229 17.94 -1.09 40.96
N GLU A 230 16.85 -0.32 41.15
CA GLU A 230 15.42 -0.57 41.41
C GLU A 230 14.61 0.74 41.17
N GLU A 231 13.29 0.64 40.88
CA GLU A 231 12.23 1.70 40.99
C GLU A 231 12.41 3.03 40.17
N GLU A 232 11.40 3.83 39.81
CA GLU A 232 9.93 3.68 39.69
C GLU A 232 9.38 4.63 38.57
N ASP A 233 8.11 4.46 38.19
CA ASP A 233 7.22 5.34 37.40
C ASP A 233 7.76 6.62 36.69
N ASN A 234 7.62 6.68 35.36
CA ASN A 234 6.49 7.39 34.72
C ASN A 234 6.34 7.13 33.20
N ALA A 235 5.16 7.45 32.66
CA ALA A 235 4.83 7.34 31.24
C ALA A 235 4.77 8.72 30.53
N GLU A 236 4.77 8.68 29.19
CA GLU A 236 4.59 9.81 28.26
C GLU A 236 5.68 10.92 28.25
N GLU A 237 6.60 10.85 27.27
CA GLU A 237 6.80 11.88 26.21
C GLU A 237 8.14 11.72 25.45
N LEU A 238 8.14 10.97 24.34
CA LEU A 238 9.22 10.99 23.33
C LEU A 238 8.69 10.83 21.90
N LEU A 239 8.07 11.87 21.35
CA LEU A 239 8.10 12.22 19.93
C LEU A 239 7.66 13.68 19.74
N ASN A 240 8.58 14.54 19.28
CA ASN A 240 8.39 15.57 18.23
C ASN A 240 9.53 16.60 18.28
N GLU A 241 10.67 16.28 17.66
CA GLU A 241 11.63 17.30 17.24
C GLU A 241 11.37 17.66 15.79
N ASP A 242 10.82 18.85 15.58
CA ASP A 242 10.77 19.54 14.28
C ASP A 242 11.66 20.78 14.41
N ARG A 243 12.77 20.85 13.65
CA ARG A 243 12.98 21.93 12.67
C ARG A 243 14.29 21.86 11.87
N ASP A 244 14.10 22.05 10.56
CA ASP A 244 14.64 23.16 9.76
C ASP A 244 16.05 23.68 10.08
N GLY A 245 16.95 23.61 9.09
CA GLY A 245 18.37 23.86 9.28
C GLY A 245 18.79 25.31 9.05
N SER A 246 19.61 25.83 9.96
CA SER A 246 20.58 26.89 9.65
C SER A 246 22.00 26.35 9.80
N SER A 247 22.91 26.79 8.95
CA SER A 247 24.27 26.25 8.86
C SER A 247 25.19 26.79 9.95
N LEU A 248 25.83 25.92 10.72
CA LEU A 248 27.09 26.20 11.42
C LEU A 248 28.02 24.97 11.33
N GLN A 249 29.33 25.21 11.28
CA GLN A 249 30.36 24.17 11.17
C GLN A 249 31.13 24.01 12.50
N THR A 250 31.48 22.76 12.86
CA THR A 250 32.47 22.36 13.89
C THR A 250 32.14 22.79 15.35
N THR A 251 32.72 22.22 16.43
CA THR A 251 33.76 21.18 16.66
C THR A 251 33.29 20.17 17.74
N ASN A 252 34.07 19.11 18.00
CA ASN A 252 33.93 18.27 19.20
C ASN A 252 34.17 19.07 20.50
N GLY A 253 33.47 18.71 21.59
CA GLY A 253 33.91 19.01 22.96
C GLY A 253 32.81 19.43 23.95
N VAL A 254 32.62 18.63 25.01
CA VAL A 254 32.04 18.93 26.34
C VAL A 254 30.86 19.91 26.43
N VAL A 255 29.69 19.42 26.87
CA VAL A 255 28.50 20.25 27.14
C VAL A 255 28.64 21.02 28.46
N ASP A 256 28.34 22.32 28.42
CA ASP A 256 28.45 23.25 29.55
C ASP A 256 27.19 23.24 30.46
N LEU A 257 27.39 23.52 31.76
CA LEU A 257 26.39 23.37 32.81
C LEU A 257 25.29 24.45 32.76
N GLU A 258 25.51 25.56 32.05
CA GLU A 258 24.51 26.63 31.89
C GLU A 258 23.35 26.26 30.94
N ASP A 259 23.54 25.32 30.01
CA ASP A 259 22.51 25.00 29.00
C ASP A 259 21.31 24.23 29.58
N LEU A 260 21.47 23.50 30.70
CA LEU A 260 20.32 22.95 31.44
C LEU A 260 19.36 24.05 31.89
N GLY A 261 19.86 25.25 32.23
CA GLY A 261 19.02 26.39 32.61
C GLY A 261 18.14 26.87 31.47
N LYS A 262 18.66 26.88 30.24
CA LYS A 262 17.93 27.27 29.01
C LYS A 262 16.90 26.19 28.63
N VAL A 263 17.25 24.91 28.76
CA VAL A 263 16.32 23.78 28.59
C VAL A 263 15.18 23.83 29.61
N MET A 264 15.48 23.99 30.91
CA MET A 264 14.44 24.13 31.94
C MET A 264 13.53 25.34 31.72
N GLN A 265 14.07 26.49 31.32
CA GLN A 265 13.24 27.65 30.94
C GLN A 265 12.36 27.38 29.72
N THR A 266 12.86 26.61 28.75
CA THR A 266 12.12 26.24 27.54
C THR A 266 11.00 25.25 27.85
N MET A 267 11.27 24.21 28.65
CA MET A 267 10.24 23.32 29.21
C MET A 267 9.22 24.10 30.05
N LYS A 268 9.64 25.06 30.87
CA LYS A 268 8.73 25.88 31.69
C LYS A 268 7.87 26.80 30.82
N LYS A 269 8.40 27.37 29.74
CA LYS A 269 7.64 28.13 28.73
C LYS A 269 6.70 27.23 27.92
N ALA A 270 7.10 26.01 27.58
CA ALA A 270 6.27 25.02 26.90
C ALA A 270 5.11 24.54 27.80
N LYS A 271 5.39 24.22 29.08
CA LYS A 271 4.38 23.84 30.08
C LYS A 271 3.42 24.99 30.41
N VAL A 272 3.90 26.25 30.37
CA VAL A 272 3.04 27.45 30.45
C VAL A 272 2.24 27.68 29.17
N ARG A 273 2.77 27.41 27.97
CA ARG A 273 2.01 27.43 26.71
C ARG A 273 0.92 26.36 26.68
N ARG A 274 1.26 25.13 27.05
CA ARG A 274 0.32 24.00 27.20
C ARG A 274 -0.78 24.35 28.20
N LYS A 275 -0.46 24.83 29.40
CA LYS A 275 -1.47 25.38 30.32
C LYS A 275 -2.26 26.55 29.75
N LYS A 276 -1.66 27.40 28.91
CA LYS A 276 -2.38 28.50 28.25
C LYS A 276 -3.35 27.99 27.19
N GLU A 277 -2.95 27.02 26.39
CA GLU A 277 -3.75 26.39 25.32
C GLU A 277 -4.89 25.55 25.95
N GLU A 278 -4.60 24.78 27.01
CA GLU A 278 -5.58 24.11 27.89
C GLU A 278 -6.54 25.11 28.55
N SER A 279 -6.09 26.32 28.94
CA SER A 279 -6.96 27.37 29.51
C SER A 279 -7.71 28.23 28.47
N ALA A 280 -7.26 28.23 27.22
CA ALA A 280 -7.82 29.04 26.14
C ALA A 280 -8.95 28.31 25.41
N GLN A 281 -9.00 26.97 25.48
CA GLN A 281 -10.17 26.18 25.10
C GLN A 281 -11.12 26.00 26.29
N SER A 282 -11.53 27.12 26.91
CA SER A 282 -12.62 27.15 27.90
C SER A 282 -14.02 27.01 27.28
N THR A 283 -14.09 26.32 26.14
CA THR A 283 -15.30 25.92 25.40
C THR A 283 -15.43 24.41 25.57
N GLY A 284 -16.43 23.94 26.32
CA GLY A 284 -16.55 22.54 26.78
C GLY A 284 -16.87 21.50 25.69
N GLU A 285 -16.48 21.72 24.44
CA GLU A 285 -16.68 20.79 23.34
C GLU A 285 -15.51 19.78 23.24
N PRO A 286 -15.78 18.48 23.05
CA PRO A 286 -14.74 17.49 22.82
C PRO A 286 -13.89 17.78 21.58
N ARG A 287 -12.58 17.59 21.68
CA ARG A 287 -11.64 17.79 20.55
C ARG A 287 -11.88 16.78 19.41
N GLU A 288 -11.54 17.20 18.19
CA GLU A 288 -11.55 16.29 17.02
C GLU A 288 -10.52 15.16 17.19
N MET A 289 -10.81 13.99 16.60
CA MET A 289 -9.93 12.81 16.70
C MET A 289 -8.72 12.93 15.76
N VAL A 290 -8.88 13.56 14.60
CA VAL A 290 -7.79 13.76 13.63
C VAL A 290 -7.23 15.19 13.73
N THR A 291 -5.95 15.32 14.10
CA THR A 291 -5.27 16.63 14.10
C THR A 291 -4.99 17.13 12.66
N PRO A 292 -4.82 18.44 12.40
CA PRO A 292 -4.54 18.94 11.05
C PRO A 292 -3.27 18.36 10.41
N MET A 293 -2.23 18.07 11.20
CA MET A 293 -1.01 17.40 10.72
C MET A 293 -1.28 15.95 10.34
N LEU A 294 -2.00 15.21 11.19
CA LEU A 294 -2.40 13.83 10.88
C LEU A 294 -3.29 13.81 9.63
N LYS A 295 -4.30 14.69 9.53
CA LYS A 295 -5.19 14.81 8.37
C LYS A 295 -4.41 14.90 7.06
N LYS A 296 -3.45 15.82 6.97
CA LYS A 296 -2.58 15.99 5.79
C LYS A 296 -1.76 14.73 5.48
N ALA A 297 -1.29 14.00 6.49
CA ALA A 297 -0.57 12.73 6.31
C ALA A 297 -1.50 11.59 5.85
N LEU A 298 -2.72 11.51 6.40
CA LEU A 298 -3.74 10.53 6.00
C LEU A 298 -4.18 10.73 4.55
N GLU A 299 -4.51 11.96 4.17
CA GLU A 299 -4.92 12.33 2.81
C GLU A 299 -3.83 12.01 1.78
N LYS A 300 -2.57 12.31 2.10
CA LYS A 300 -1.38 11.93 1.30
C LYS A 300 -1.23 10.40 1.15
N GLN A 301 -1.68 9.61 2.13
CA GLN A 301 -1.72 8.15 2.05
C GLN A 301 -2.99 7.61 1.33
N GLY A 302 -3.72 8.46 0.60
CA GLY A 302 -4.89 8.07 -0.19
C GLY A 302 -6.18 7.87 0.63
N TYR A 303 -6.26 8.40 1.85
CA TYR A 303 -7.50 8.41 2.63
C TYR A 303 -8.43 9.52 2.17
N ARG A 304 -9.73 9.33 2.37
CA ARG A 304 -10.74 10.40 2.38
C ARG A 304 -11.37 10.41 3.75
N LEU A 305 -11.16 11.50 4.49
CA LEU A 305 -11.63 11.63 5.86
C LEU A 305 -13.05 12.16 5.89
N ILE A 306 -13.79 11.74 6.92
CA ILE A 306 -15.22 11.96 7.07
C ILE A 306 -15.44 12.51 8.47
N GLY A 307 -15.96 13.73 8.56
CA GLY A 307 -16.06 14.47 9.82
C GLY A 307 -14.69 14.63 10.51
N SER A 308 -14.71 14.41 11.81
CA SER A 308 -13.61 14.60 12.76
C SER A 308 -12.88 13.29 13.16
N HIS A 309 -13.48 12.12 12.89
CA HIS A 309 -13.01 10.82 13.40
C HIS A 309 -13.07 9.63 12.43
N SER A 310 -13.68 9.77 11.26
CA SER A 310 -13.93 8.65 10.33
C SER A 310 -13.12 8.77 9.04
N GLY A 311 -13.05 7.68 8.26
CA GLY A 311 -12.42 7.73 6.94
C GLY A 311 -12.61 6.47 6.09
N VAL A 312 -12.57 6.66 4.78
CA VAL A 312 -12.66 5.61 3.75
C VAL A 312 -11.41 5.62 2.87
N LYS A 313 -11.07 4.46 2.28
CA LYS A 313 -9.98 4.33 1.30
C LYS A 313 -10.37 3.27 0.26
N LEU A 314 -9.71 3.31 -0.91
CA LEU A 314 -9.88 2.30 -1.93
C LEU A 314 -8.92 1.12 -1.70
N CYS A 315 -9.46 -0.09 -1.54
CA CYS A 315 -8.67 -1.30 -1.36
C CYS A 315 -7.82 -1.60 -2.62
N ARG A 316 -6.64 -2.19 -2.45
CA ARG A 316 -5.79 -2.64 -3.57
C ARG A 316 -6.55 -3.62 -4.48
N TRP A 317 -7.36 -4.49 -3.91
CA TRP A 317 -8.11 -5.51 -4.65
C TRP A 317 -9.31 -4.92 -5.42
N THR A 318 -9.87 -3.80 -4.97
CA THR A 318 -10.80 -3.00 -5.77
C THR A 318 -10.13 -2.51 -7.06
N LYS A 319 -8.92 -1.92 -6.97
CA LYS A 319 -8.14 -1.50 -8.16
C LYS A 319 -7.78 -2.66 -9.12
N SER A 320 -7.77 -3.90 -8.62
CA SER A 320 -7.47 -5.13 -9.36
C SER A 320 -8.71 -5.70 -10.07
N MET A 321 -9.79 -5.94 -9.33
CA MET A 321 -11.02 -6.55 -9.86
C MET A 321 -11.79 -5.60 -10.80
N LEU A 322 -11.67 -4.27 -10.61
CA LEU A 322 -12.11 -3.28 -11.60
C LEU A 322 -11.45 -3.48 -12.99
N ARG A 323 -10.24 -4.04 -13.04
CA ARG A 323 -9.52 -4.36 -14.29
C ARG A 323 -9.65 -5.81 -14.73
N GLY A 324 -10.49 -6.61 -14.07
CA GLY A 324 -10.58 -8.05 -14.34
C GLY A 324 -9.29 -8.82 -13.98
N ARG A 325 -8.48 -8.34 -13.03
CA ARG A 325 -7.19 -8.95 -12.64
C ARG A 325 -7.25 -9.80 -11.36
N GLY A 326 -8.46 -10.11 -10.87
CA GLY A 326 -8.71 -10.91 -9.67
C GLY A 326 -9.11 -10.09 -8.45
N GLY A 327 -10.04 -10.62 -7.67
CA GLY A 327 -10.46 -10.12 -6.36
C GLY A 327 -9.57 -10.57 -5.19
N CYS A 328 -9.87 -10.11 -3.98
CA CYS A 328 -9.19 -10.58 -2.77
C CYS A 328 -9.66 -11.99 -2.37
N TYR A 329 -8.94 -12.62 -1.44
CA TYR A 329 -9.25 -13.95 -0.93
C TYR A 329 -10.69 -14.12 -0.41
N LYS A 330 -11.33 -13.04 0.06
CA LYS A 330 -12.73 -13.08 0.53
C LYS A 330 -13.73 -13.31 -0.60
N HIS A 331 -13.32 -13.16 -1.86
CA HIS A 331 -14.10 -13.60 -3.01
C HIS A 331 -14.16 -15.13 -3.05
N ALA A 332 -13.02 -15.82 -2.99
CA ALA A 332 -12.96 -17.28 -2.89
C ALA A 332 -13.68 -17.81 -1.63
N PHE A 333 -13.46 -17.18 -0.47
CA PHE A 333 -13.98 -17.70 0.79
C PHE A 333 -15.50 -17.49 0.94
N TYR A 334 -16.02 -16.32 0.53
CA TYR A 334 -17.36 -15.85 0.91
C TYR A 334 -18.17 -15.18 -0.23
N GLY A 335 -17.64 -15.13 -1.45
CA GLY A 335 -18.28 -14.45 -2.59
C GLY A 335 -18.21 -12.92 -2.57
N ILE A 336 -17.37 -12.28 -1.75
CA ILE A 336 -17.27 -10.81 -1.70
C ILE A 336 -16.70 -10.26 -3.01
N GLU A 337 -17.48 -9.48 -3.76
CA GLU A 337 -16.99 -8.77 -4.95
C GLU A 337 -16.11 -7.58 -4.55
N SER A 338 -14.81 -7.66 -4.80
CA SER A 338 -13.82 -6.69 -4.30
C SER A 338 -13.92 -5.30 -4.93
N HIS A 339 -14.48 -5.19 -6.15
CA HIS A 339 -14.79 -3.91 -6.77
C HIS A 339 -16.06 -3.24 -6.23
N ARG A 340 -16.90 -3.97 -5.49
CA ARG A 340 -18.14 -3.50 -4.84
C ARG A 340 -18.02 -3.43 -3.32
N CYS A 341 -16.79 -3.42 -2.82
CA CYS A 341 -16.47 -3.43 -1.40
C CYS A 341 -15.91 -2.07 -0.95
N MET A 342 -16.67 -1.39 -0.09
CA MET A 342 -16.27 -0.14 0.57
C MET A 342 -15.44 -0.45 1.82
N GLU A 343 -14.16 -0.09 1.81
CA GLU A 343 -13.25 -0.24 2.95
C GLU A 343 -13.20 1.06 3.78
N THR A 344 -13.79 1.04 4.97
CA THR A 344 -14.03 2.25 5.79
C THR A 344 -13.78 2.00 7.28
N THR A 345 -13.75 3.07 8.07
CA THR A 345 -13.85 3.02 9.54
C THR A 345 -14.65 4.22 10.09
N PRO A 346 -15.52 4.00 11.10
CA PRO A 346 -16.12 5.05 11.89
C PRO A 346 -15.21 5.51 13.05
N SER A 347 -14.06 4.86 13.27
CA SER A 347 -13.10 5.25 14.32
C SER A 347 -11.66 5.08 13.83
N LEU A 348 -10.92 6.20 13.74
CA LEU A 348 -9.48 6.19 13.50
C LEU A 348 -8.65 5.86 14.75
N ALA A 349 -9.28 5.82 15.94
CA ALA A 349 -8.64 5.48 17.20
C ALA A 349 -8.61 3.97 17.47
N CYS A 350 -7.60 3.49 18.19
CA CYS A 350 -7.48 2.07 18.60
C CYS A 350 -7.10 1.90 20.07
N ALA A 351 -7.50 0.76 20.65
CA ALA A 351 -7.08 0.32 21.98
C ALA A 351 -5.74 -0.46 22.00
N ASN A 352 -5.19 -0.80 20.82
CA ASN A 352 -3.94 -1.57 20.66
C ASN A 352 -2.88 -0.77 19.88
N LYS A 353 -1.61 -1.17 20.04
CA LYS A 353 -0.43 -0.58 19.39
C LYS A 353 0.40 -1.67 18.69
N CYS A 354 -0.25 -2.55 17.94
CA CYS A 354 0.35 -3.79 17.41
C CYS A 354 1.61 -3.56 16.56
N VAL A 355 2.61 -4.43 16.68
CA VAL A 355 3.92 -4.30 16.00
C VAL A 355 3.80 -4.31 14.47
N PHE A 356 2.90 -5.14 13.94
CA PHE A 356 2.58 -5.24 12.51
C PHE A 356 1.63 -4.12 12.02
N CYS A 357 1.11 -3.27 12.92
CA CYS A 357 0.19 -2.21 12.52
C CYS A 357 0.96 -1.13 11.74
N TRP A 358 0.76 -1.16 10.41
CA TRP A 358 1.42 -0.36 9.36
C TRP A 358 1.38 1.18 9.53
N ARG A 359 0.76 1.69 10.59
CA ARG A 359 0.65 3.11 10.97
C ARG A 359 1.61 3.52 12.10
N HIS A 360 2.38 2.57 12.65
CA HIS A 360 3.51 2.79 13.57
C HIS A 360 3.26 3.89 14.62
N HIS A 361 2.18 3.71 15.38
CA HIS A 361 1.75 4.58 16.49
C HIS A 361 1.36 6.03 16.13
N THR A 362 1.23 6.39 14.85
CA THR A 362 0.77 7.74 14.42
C THR A 362 -0.74 7.96 14.49
N ASN A 363 -1.53 6.89 14.62
CA ASN A 363 -2.98 6.99 14.82
C ASN A 363 -3.31 7.43 16.27
N PRO A 364 -4.49 8.05 16.49
CA PRO A 364 -5.04 8.26 17.82
C PRO A 364 -5.20 6.94 18.59
N VAL A 365 -5.09 7.02 19.91
CA VAL A 365 -5.23 5.87 20.81
C VAL A 365 -6.10 6.21 22.02
N GLY A 366 -6.79 5.20 22.53
CA GLY A 366 -7.66 5.32 23.71
C GLY A 366 -8.37 4.02 24.06
N THR A 367 -8.82 3.91 25.30
CA THR A 367 -9.64 2.81 25.83
C THR A 367 -11.14 3.14 25.80
N GLU A 368 -11.50 4.39 25.52
CA GLU A 368 -12.85 4.94 25.57
C GLU A 368 -13.04 6.05 24.52
N TRP A 369 -14.29 6.43 24.24
CA TRP A 369 -14.60 7.54 23.34
C TRP A 369 -14.50 8.89 24.05
N ARG A 370 -13.57 9.73 23.60
CA ARG A 370 -13.25 11.04 24.22
C ARG A 370 -13.11 12.19 23.21
N TRP A 371 -13.75 12.06 22.06
CA TRP A 371 -13.61 12.96 20.93
C TRP A 371 -14.97 13.51 20.48
N LYS A 372 -14.93 14.56 19.66
CA LYS A 372 -16.10 15.00 18.89
C LYS A 372 -16.69 13.79 18.16
N MET A 373 -18.01 13.64 18.25
CA MET A 373 -18.75 12.56 17.60
C MET A 373 -19.58 13.16 16.47
N ASP A 374 -19.36 12.68 15.27
CA ASP A 374 -20.16 12.99 14.09
C ASP A 374 -21.29 11.95 13.98
N ASP A 375 -22.47 12.39 13.51
CA ASP A 375 -23.66 11.54 13.45
C ASP A 375 -23.50 10.37 12.45
N PRO A 376 -24.08 9.18 12.73
CA PRO A 376 -23.90 7.99 11.90
C PRO A 376 -24.45 8.16 10.48
N ASN A 377 -25.44 9.02 10.24
CA ASN A 377 -25.93 9.31 8.89
C ASN A 377 -24.88 10.11 8.09
N THR A 378 -24.26 11.11 8.71
CA THR A 378 -23.15 11.91 8.16
C THR A 378 -21.92 11.04 7.88
N VAL A 379 -21.57 10.14 8.81
CA VAL A 379 -20.45 9.19 8.61
C VAL A 379 -20.77 8.20 7.49
N PHE A 380 -22.00 7.67 7.42
CA PHE A 380 -22.42 6.73 6.38
C PHE A 380 -22.42 7.37 4.99
N GLN A 381 -23.09 8.51 4.84
CA GLN A 381 -23.21 9.21 3.55
C GLN A 381 -21.82 9.71 3.09
N GLY A 382 -21.02 10.24 4.01
CA GLY A 382 -19.64 10.63 3.74
C GLY A 382 -18.74 9.46 3.33
N ALA A 383 -18.95 8.25 3.85
CA ALA A 383 -18.23 7.06 3.40
C ALA A 383 -18.63 6.65 1.97
N LEU A 384 -19.94 6.61 1.70
CA LEU A 384 -20.49 6.23 0.40
C LEU A 384 -20.06 7.21 -0.70
N ASP A 385 -20.23 8.52 -0.49
CA ASP A 385 -19.90 9.54 -1.49
C ASP A 385 -18.39 9.60 -1.77
N ASN A 386 -17.54 9.46 -0.75
CA ASN A 386 -16.10 9.40 -0.96
C ASN A 386 -15.66 8.09 -1.64
N HIS A 387 -16.27 6.94 -1.33
CA HIS A 387 -15.98 5.69 -2.02
C HIS A 387 -16.37 5.75 -3.50
N VAL A 388 -17.61 6.16 -3.79
CA VAL A 388 -18.10 6.36 -5.17
C VAL A 388 -17.28 7.43 -5.90
N GLY A 389 -16.83 8.48 -5.20
CA GLY A 389 -15.89 9.47 -5.69
C GLY A 389 -14.52 8.88 -6.08
N LEU A 390 -13.98 7.95 -5.28
CA LEU A 390 -12.75 7.21 -5.57
C LEU A 390 -12.94 6.24 -6.76
N ILE A 391 -14.08 5.54 -6.87
CA ILE A 391 -14.41 4.68 -8.01
C ILE A 391 -14.53 5.49 -9.30
N LYS A 392 -15.21 6.65 -9.28
CA LYS A 392 -15.36 7.53 -10.46
C LYS A 392 -14.02 7.94 -11.08
N GLN A 393 -12.95 8.00 -10.29
CA GLN A 393 -11.58 8.29 -10.74
C GLN A 393 -10.92 7.14 -11.53
N PHE A 394 -11.58 5.99 -11.67
CA PHE A 394 -11.18 4.89 -12.55
C PHE A 394 -11.86 4.93 -13.93
N LYS A 395 -12.71 5.93 -14.19
CA LYS A 395 -13.35 6.11 -15.50
C LYS A 395 -12.28 6.39 -16.56
N GLY A 396 -12.20 5.54 -17.58
CA GLY A 396 -11.21 5.68 -18.66
C GLY A 396 -9.79 5.25 -18.29
N VAL A 397 -9.56 4.68 -17.10
CA VAL A 397 -8.26 4.12 -16.72
C VAL A 397 -8.00 2.83 -17.53
N PRO A 398 -6.81 2.67 -18.13
CA PRO A 398 -6.51 1.50 -18.96
C PRO A 398 -6.73 0.15 -18.27
N GLY A 399 -7.38 -0.76 -18.99
CA GLY A 399 -7.74 -2.09 -18.53
C GLY A 399 -8.97 -2.17 -17.62
N VAL A 400 -9.58 -1.04 -17.20
CA VAL A 400 -10.82 -1.09 -16.40
C VAL A 400 -11.99 -1.59 -17.25
N LYS A 401 -12.65 -2.65 -16.78
CA LYS A 401 -13.84 -3.23 -17.42
C LYS A 401 -15.05 -2.30 -17.18
N ALA A 402 -15.81 -1.99 -18.23
CA ALA A 402 -16.95 -1.07 -18.15
C ALA A 402 -18.07 -1.59 -17.23
N GLU A 403 -18.34 -2.89 -17.25
CA GLU A 403 -19.26 -3.60 -16.35
C GLU A 403 -18.84 -3.45 -14.88
N ARG A 404 -17.58 -3.79 -14.54
CA ARG A 404 -17.04 -3.70 -13.19
C ARG A 404 -16.97 -2.26 -12.68
N PHE A 405 -16.73 -1.29 -13.56
CA PHE A 405 -16.81 0.14 -13.22
C PHE A 405 -18.24 0.55 -12.84
N ALA A 406 -19.26 0.12 -13.59
CA ALA A 406 -20.66 0.39 -13.25
C ALA A 406 -21.07 -0.29 -11.93
N GLU A 407 -20.75 -1.58 -11.78
CA GLU A 407 -21.00 -2.37 -10.56
C GLU A 407 -20.34 -1.75 -9.30
N GLY A 408 -19.15 -1.18 -9.45
CA GLY A 408 -18.41 -0.53 -8.36
C GLY A 408 -18.96 0.84 -7.94
N LEU A 409 -19.83 1.47 -8.73
CA LEU A 409 -20.55 2.68 -8.31
C LEU A 409 -21.67 2.38 -7.31
N GLU A 410 -22.03 1.10 -7.14
CA GLU A 410 -23.06 0.62 -6.20
C GLU A 410 -22.50 -0.44 -5.24
N PRO A 411 -21.78 -0.03 -4.16
CA PRO A 411 -21.19 -0.95 -3.20
C PRO A 411 -22.22 -1.88 -2.56
N GLN A 412 -21.92 -3.18 -2.50
CA GLN A 412 -22.75 -4.22 -1.89
C GLN A 412 -22.16 -4.72 -0.56
N HIS A 413 -20.91 -4.39 -0.30
CA HIS A 413 -20.16 -4.86 0.88
C HIS A 413 -19.46 -3.69 1.57
N CYS A 414 -19.46 -3.67 2.89
CA CYS A 414 -18.77 -2.70 3.73
C CYS A 414 -17.78 -3.43 4.65
N ALA A 415 -16.50 -3.25 4.38
CA ALA A 415 -15.41 -3.72 5.21
C ALA A 415 -15.12 -2.65 6.28
N LEU A 416 -15.70 -2.86 7.46
CA LEU A 416 -15.42 -2.12 8.69
C LEU A 416 -14.11 -2.65 9.28
N SER A 417 -13.00 -2.33 8.61
CA SER A 417 -11.68 -2.91 8.90
C SER A 417 -10.49 -2.05 8.47
N LEU A 418 -10.71 -0.79 8.03
CA LEU A 418 -9.68 -0.01 7.34
C LEU A 418 -8.48 0.34 8.24
N VAL A 419 -8.77 0.82 9.45
CA VAL A 419 -7.81 1.30 10.46
C VAL A 419 -8.58 1.65 11.74
N GLY A 420 -7.90 1.66 12.89
CA GLY A 420 -8.52 1.92 14.18
C GLY A 420 -9.34 0.73 14.67
N GLU A 421 -10.27 0.98 15.60
CA GLU A 421 -11.16 -0.01 16.19
C GLU A 421 -12.63 0.40 15.96
N PRO A 422 -13.31 -0.13 14.92
CA PRO A 422 -14.66 0.27 14.54
C PRO A 422 -15.69 0.14 15.66
N ILE A 423 -15.55 -0.86 16.55
CA ILE A 423 -16.52 -1.11 17.62
C ILE A 423 -16.45 -0.08 18.77
N MET A 424 -15.41 0.76 18.79
CA MET A 424 -15.25 1.88 19.73
C MET A 424 -16.21 3.05 19.44
N TYR A 425 -16.76 3.14 18.22
CA TYR A 425 -17.71 4.21 17.86
C TYR A 425 -19.05 3.99 18.57
N PRO A 426 -19.54 4.93 19.41
CA PRO A 426 -20.73 4.70 20.24
C PRO A 426 -22.00 4.35 19.45
N GLU A 427 -22.15 4.87 18.23
CA GLU A 427 -23.29 4.61 17.36
C GLU A 427 -23.02 3.52 16.29
N ILE A 428 -22.09 2.59 16.55
CA ILE A 428 -21.75 1.50 15.62
C ILE A 428 -22.96 0.66 15.19
N ASN A 429 -23.88 0.36 16.11
CA ASN A 429 -25.14 -0.34 15.79
C ASN A 429 -25.97 0.46 14.78
N ARG A 430 -26.11 1.77 14.97
CA ARG A 430 -26.85 2.64 14.07
C ARG A 430 -26.18 2.78 12.70
N PHE A 431 -24.85 2.78 12.65
CA PHE A 431 -24.10 2.71 11.39
C PHE A 431 -24.36 1.39 10.63
N ILE A 432 -24.40 0.25 11.35
CA ILE A 432 -24.72 -1.07 10.77
C ILE A 432 -26.15 -1.11 10.23
N GLU A 433 -27.13 -0.54 10.94
CA GLU A 433 -28.50 -0.40 10.47
C GLU A 433 -28.60 0.39 9.15
N LEU A 434 -27.82 1.47 9.00
CA LEU A 434 -27.78 2.29 7.78
C LEU A 434 -27.19 1.52 6.59
N LEU A 435 -26.14 0.71 6.81
CA LEU A 435 -25.61 -0.19 5.78
C LEU A 435 -26.70 -1.19 5.32
N HIS A 436 -27.31 -1.90 6.25
CA HIS A 436 -28.31 -2.93 5.94
C HIS A 436 -29.60 -2.35 5.32
N GLY A 437 -30.03 -1.17 5.78
CA GLY A 437 -31.14 -0.41 5.20
C GLY A 437 -30.90 0.06 3.76
N LYS A 438 -29.65 -0.02 3.27
CA LYS A 438 -29.25 0.24 1.88
C LYS A 438 -28.88 -1.04 1.11
N GLY A 439 -29.05 -2.23 1.69
CA GLY A 439 -28.64 -3.49 1.07
C GLY A 439 -27.12 -3.72 1.04
N ILE A 440 -26.37 -3.03 1.90
CA ILE A 440 -24.92 -3.16 1.99
C ILE A 440 -24.58 -4.10 3.14
N SER A 441 -23.98 -5.25 2.83
CA SER A 441 -23.52 -6.25 3.80
C SER A 441 -22.36 -5.72 4.66
N SER A 442 -22.30 -6.14 5.94
CA SER A 442 -21.35 -5.60 6.93
C SER A 442 -20.34 -6.65 7.43
N PHE A 443 -19.06 -6.31 7.33
CA PHE A 443 -17.93 -7.14 7.74
C PHE A 443 -17.10 -6.36 8.78
N LEU A 444 -17.43 -6.55 10.06
CA LEU A 444 -16.79 -5.81 11.17
C LEU A 444 -15.59 -6.58 11.71
N VAL A 445 -14.44 -5.91 11.80
CA VAL A 445 -13.22 -6.43 12.41
C VAL A 445 -12.94 -5.70 13.72
N THR A 446 -12.67 -6.45 14.78
CA THR A 446 -12.29 -5.92 16.09
C THR A 446 -11.03 -6.62 16.65
N ASN A 447 -10.36 -5.96 17.58
CA ASN A 447 -9.15 -6.42 18.29
C ASN A 447 -9.43 -7.18 19.61
N ALA A 448 -10.70 -7.55 19.87
CA ALA A 448 -11.14 -8.21 21.11
C ALA A 448 -10.79 -7.44 22.40
N GLN A 449 -10.78 -6.10 22.36
CA GLN A 449 -10.68 -5.26 23.55
C GLN A 449 -12.00 -4.55 23.90
N PHE A 450 -13.16 -5.09 23.51
CA PHE A 450 -14.48 -4.50 23.81
C PHE A 450 -15.59 -5.58 23.94
N PRO A 451 -15.54 -6.47 24.96
CA PRO A 451 -16.48 -7.60 25.10
C PRO A 451 -17.95 -7.16 25.24
N ASP A 452 -18.21 -6.05 25.94
CA ASP A 452 -19.56 -5.50 26.09
C ASP A 452 -20.10 -4.96 24.75
N ALA A 453 -19.26 -4.30 23.94
CA ALA A 453 -19.65 -3.79 22.64
C ALA A 453 -19.89 -4.94 21.64
N ILE A 454 -19.07 -6.01 21.70
CA ILE A 454 -19.32 -7.25 20.96
C ILE A 454 -20.67 -7.83 21.39
N SER A 455 -20.92 -8.00 22.68
CA SER A 455 -22.16 -8.56 23.22
C SER A 455 -23.39 -7.77 22.75
N ASN A 456 -23.36 -6.45 22.85
CA ASN A 456 -24.44 -5.54 22.46
C ASN A 456 -24.51 -5.24 20.94
N LEU A 457 -23.61 -5.80 20.12
CA LEU A 457 -23.62 -5.58 18.66
C LEU A 457 -24.87 -6.20 18.01
N VAL A 458 -25.58 -5.42 17.18
CA VAL A 458 -26.67 -5.92 16.33
C VAL A 458 -26.16 -6.94 15.30
N PRO A 459 -27.02 -7.78 14.70
CA PRO A 459 -26.62 -8.72 13.65
C PRO A 459 -25.83 -8.06 12.52
N VAL A 460 -24.57 -8.48 12.33
CA VAL A 460 -23.73 -8.15 11.16
C VAL A 460 -23.71 -9.31 10.18
N THR A 461 -23.26 -9.08 8.93
CA THR A 461 -23.14 -10.18 7.95
C THR A 461 -22.07 -11.19 8.37
N GLN A 462 -20.92 -10.70 8.85
CA GLN A 462 -19.87 -11.52 9.43
C GLN A 462 -19.00 -10.70 10.40
N LEU A 463 -18.83 -11.18 11.64
CA LEU A 463 -18.04 -10.55 12.71
C LEU A 463 -16.67 -11.23 12.83
N TYR A 464 -15.60 -10.45 12.85
CA TYR A 464 -14.23 -10.93 12.91
C TYR A 464 -13.54 -10.44 14.19
N VAL A 465 -12.88 -11.36 14.88
CA VAL A 465 -11.87 -11.03 15.89
C VAL A 465 -10.50 -11.30 15.30
N SER A 466 -9.56 -10.38 15.49
CA SER A 466 -8.15 -10.60 15.16
C SER A 466 -7.48 -11.37 16.31
N ILE A 467 -6.88 -12.52 15.99
CA ILE A 467 -6.27 -13.45 16.95
C ILE A 467 -4.77 -13.57 16.59
N ASP A 468 -4.03 -12.47 16.72
CA ASP A 468 -2.66 -12.38 16.23
C ASP A 468 -1.61 -13.00 17.19
N ALA A 469 -2.05 -13.49 18.35
CA ALA A 469 -1.28 -14.15 19.40
C ALA A 469 -2.18 -15.09 20.22
N SER A 470 -1.65 -16.17 20.80
CA SER A 470 -2.45 -17.13 21.58
C SER A 470 -2.22 -17.13 23.10
N THR A 471 -1.21 -16.41 23.62
CA THR A 471 -0.91 -16.33 25.06
C THR A 471 -0.98 -14.90 25.58
N LYS A 472 -1.07 -14.72 26.91
CA LYS A 472 -1.09 -13.39 27.54
C LYS A 472 0.20 -12.62 27.25
N GLU A 473 1.32 -13.34 27.22
CA GLU A 473 2.67 -12.84 26.99
C GLU A 473 2.89 -12.47 25.52
N SER A 474 2.50 -13.35 24.57
CA SER A 474 2.62 -13.04 23.15
C SER A 474 1.64 -11.94 22.72
N LEU A 475 0.41 -11.89 23.25
CA LEU A 475 -0.53 -10.80 23.01
C LEU A 475 0.00 -9.44 23.53
N LYS A 476 0.60 -9.41 24.72
CA LYS A 476 1.24 -8.20 25.26
C LYS A 476 2.42 -7.73 24.39
N LYS A 477 3.24 -8.66 23.89
CA LYS A 477 4.42 -8.39 23.04
C LYS A 477 4.03 -7.90 21.64
N ILE A 478 3.07 -8.57 21.01
CA ILE A 478 2.66 -8.38 19.61
C ILE A 478 1.67 -7.23 19.48
N ASP A 479 0.59 -7.23 20.26
CA ASP A 479 -0.54 -6.30 20.09
C ASP A 479 -0.42 -5.02 20.91
N ARG A 480 0.37 -5.06 22.01
CA ARG A 480 0.61 -3.91 22.90
C ARG A 480 -0.69 -3.18 23.29
N PRO A 481 -1.68 -3.89 23.87
CA PRO A 481 -2.95 -3.31 24.29
C PRO A 481 -2.78 -2.27 25.41
N LEU A 482 -3.72 -1.33 25.51
CA LEU A 482 -3.70 -0.23 26.49
C LEU A 482 -4.44 -0.57 27.80
N PHE A 483 -5.31 -1.57 27.80
CA PHE A 483 -6.00 -2.06 29.00
C PHE A 483 -5.02 -2.81 29.93
N LYS A 484 -5.24 -2.75 31.25
CA LYS A 484 -4.44 -3.53 32.22
C LYS A 484 -4.93 -4.99 32.30
N ASP A 485 -6.24 -5.14 32.14
CA ASP A 485 -7.08 -6.34 32.06
C ASP A 485 -7.23 -6.86 30.61
N PHE A 486 -6.26 -6.57 29.74
CA PHE A 486 -6.34 -6.82 28.30
C PHE A 486 -6.58 -8.29 27.90
N TRP A 487 -6.08 -9.23 28.70
CA TRP A 487 -6.17 -10.67 28.44
C TRP A 487 -7.53 -11.21 28.86
N GLU A 488 -8.00 -10.75 30.01
CA GLU A 488 -9.31 -11.07 30.56
C GLU A 488 -10.40 -10.57 29.60
N ARG A 489 -10.26 -9.34 29.12
CA ARG A 489 -11.11 -8.71 28.08
C ARG A 489 -11.04 -9.42 26.73
N PHE A 490 -9.87 -9.94 26.35
CA PHE A 490 -9.69 -10.74 25.14
C PHE A 490 -10.47 -12.05 25.25
N ILE A 491 -10.24 -12.83 26.32
CA ILE A 491 -10.94 -14.08 26.62
C ILE A 491 -12.46 -13.87 26.71
N ASP A 492 -12.94 -12.81 27.33
CA ASP A 492 -14.37 -12.49 27.39
C ASP A 492 -14.93 -12.02 26.03
N SER A 493 -14.12 -11.39 25.17
CA SER A 493 -14.50 -11.08 23.79
C SER A 493 -14.66 -12.35 22.95
N LEU A 494 -13.89 -13.40 23.22
CA LEU A 494 -14.04 -14.71 22.56
C LEU A 494 -15.34 -15.41 22.99
N LYS A 495 -15.71 -15.33 24.27
CA LYS A 495 -17.01 -15.82 24.79
C LYS A 495 -18.18 -15.03 24.20
N ALA A 496 -18.06 -13.70 24.14
CA ALA A 496 -19.05 -12.81 23.55
C ALA A 496 -19.25 -13.05 22.04
N LEU A 497 -18.18 -13.45 21.33
CA LEU A 497 -18.27 -13.92 19.95
C LEU A 497 -19.02 -15.25 19.86
N SER A 498 -18.69 -16.23 20.71
CA SER A 498 -19.35 -17.55 20.75
C SER A 498 -20.86 -17.47 21.02
N ALA A 499 -21.30 -16.44 21.76
CA ALA A 499 -22.71 -16.16 22.00
C ALA A 499 -23.47 -15.56 20.78
N LYS A 500 -22.78 -15.19 19.69
CA LYS A 500 -23.42 -14.72 18.46
C LYS A 500 -23.95 -15.89 17.64
N ARG A 501 -25.09 -15.67 16.99
CA ARG A 501 -25.71 -16.63 16.08
C ARG A 501 -25.33 -16.39 14.62
N GLN A 502 -25.01 -15.14 14.25
CA GLN A 502 -24.54 -14.76 12.92
C GLN A 502 -23.06 -15.11 12.74
N ARG A 503 -22.58 -15.16 11.50
CA ARG A 503 -21.25 -15.67 11.14
C ARG A 503 -20.11 -14.99 11.90
N THR A 504 -19.25 -15.80 12.49
CA THR A 504 -18.11 -15.42 13.33
C THR A 504 -16.79 -15.91 12.73
N VAL A 505 -15.72 -15.11 12.89
CA VAL A 505 -14.41 -15.41 12.28
C VAL A 505 -13.30 -15.10 13.26
N TYR A 506 -12.36 -16.03 13.41
CA TYR A 506 -11.02 -15.74 13.90
C TYR A 506 -10.11 -15.43 12.72
N ARG A 507 -9.36 -14.34 12.78
CA ARG A 507 -8.37 -13.99 11.76
C ARG A 507 -6.98 -13.93 12.40
N LEU A 508 -6.15 -14.91 12.06
CA LEU A 508 -4.77 -15.06 12.50
C LEU A 508 -3.81 -14.55 11.43
N THR A 509 -3.00 -13.55 11.77
CA THR A 509 -1.83 -13.18 10.96
C THR A 509 -0.64 -14.07 11.34
N LEU A 510 -0.29 -15.03 10.48
CA LEU A 510 0.85 -15.92 10.71
C LEU A 510 2.17 -15.21 10.39
N VAL A 511 3.07 -15.15 11.37
CA VAL A 511 4.38 -14.51 11.32
C VAL A 511 5.44 -15.54 11.67
N LYS A 512 6.32 -15.84 10.71
CA LYS A 512 7.34 -16.89 10.85
C LYS A 512 8.34 -16.52 11.96
N ALA A 513 8.57 -17.48 12.87
CA ALA A 513 9.37 -17.35 14.10
C ALA A 513 8.83 -16.31 15.12
N TRP A 514 7.52 -16.06 15.13
CA TRP A 514 6.86 -15.24 16.16
C TRP A 514 5.63 -15.92 16.78
N ASN A 515 4.77 -16.54 15.97
CA ASN A 515 3.54 -17.22 16.44
C ASN A 515 3.26 -18.56 15.71
N THR A 516 4.27 -19.12 15.04
CA THR A 516 4.19 -20.42 14.35
C THR A 516 4.10 -21.62 15.29
N ASP A 517 4.51 -21.44 16.55
CA ASP A 517 4.85 -22.55 17.45
C ASP A 517 3.78 -22.73 18.54
N GLU A 518 2.84 -21.78 18.68
CA GLU A 518 1.80 -21.76 19.73
C GLU A 518 0.55 -22.62 19.38
N LEU A 519 0.71 -23.68 18.57
CA LEU A 519 -0.38 -24.45 17.94
C LEU A 519 -1.45 -24.95 18.92
N ASP A 520 -1.04 -25.52 20.06
CA ASP A 520 -1.97 -26.09 21.05
C ASP A 520 -2.79 -24.97 21.72
N ASN A 521 -2.17 -23.82 21.99
CA ASN A 521 -2.87 -22.67 22.58
C ASN A 521 -3.84 -22.00 21.59
N TYR A 522 -3.54 -22.00 20.28
CA TYR A 522 -4.54 -21.61 19.29
C TYR A 522 -5.73 -22.57 19.26
N ALA A 523 -5.52 -23.88 19.47
CA ALA A 523 -6.60 -24.86 19.58
C ALA A 523 -7.46 -24.66 20.85
N ASP A 524 -6.85 -24.29 21.99
CA ASP A 524 -7.58 -23.89 23.20
C ASP A 524 -8.51 -22.69 22.95
N LEU A 525 -8.02 -21.64 22.27
CA LEU A 525 -8.81 -20.45 21.98
C LEU A 525 -9.97 -20.75 21.01
N VAL A 526 -9.74 -21.59 19.99
CA VAL A 526 -10.82 -22.05 19.09
C VAL A 526 -11.85 -22.90 19.86
N SER A 527 -11.40 -23.77 20.76
CA SER A 527 -12.28 -24.59 21.60
C SER A 527 -13.13 -23.76 22.56
N LEU A 528 -12.60 -22.63 23.04
CA LEU A 528 -13.31 -21.65 23.87
C LEU A 528 -14.40 -20.89 23.10
N GLY A 529 -14.06 -20.25 21.98
CA GLY A 529 -14.97 -19.34 21.27
C GLY A 529 -15.77 -19.95 20.12
N LYS A 530 -15.33 -21.10 19.59
CA LYS A 530 -16.02 -21.89 18.54
C LYS A 530 -16.49 -21.05 17.34
N PRO A 531 -15.59 -20.28 16.69
CA PRO A 531 -15.93 -19.45 15.54
C PRO A 531 -16.44 -20.30 14.37
N ASP A 532 -17.26 -19.74 13.49
CA ASP A 532 -17.70 -20.41 12.27
C ASP A 532 -16.53 -20.68 11.30
N PHE A 533 -15.56 -19.77 11.28
CA PHE A 533 -14.40 -19.80 10.38
C PHE A 533 -13.10 -19.34 11.07
N ILE A 534 -11.97 -19.83 10.55
CA ILE A 534 -10.63 -19.36 10.90
C ILE A 534 -9.91 -18.97 9.61
N GLU A 535 -9.69 -17.67 9.40
CA GLU A 535 -8.81 -17.14 8.36
C GLU A 535 -7.37 -17.18 8.86
N ILE A 536 -6.50 -17.94 8.22
CA ILE A 536 -5.06 -17.98 8.54
C ILE A 536 -4.31 -17.39 7.36
N LYS A 537 -3.66 -16.24 7.60
CA LYS A 537 -3.04 -15.44 6.54
C LYS A 537 -1.58 -15.16 6.83
N GLY A 538 -0.70 -15.48 5.90
CA GLY A 538 0.71 -15.09 5.96
C GLY A 538 0.88 -13.57 6.01
N VAL A 539 1.75 -13.10 6.93
CA VAL A 539 2.04 -11.67 7.09
C VAL A 539 2.55 -11.07 5.77
N THR A 540 1.98 -9.93 5.39
CA THR A 540 2.44 -9.17 4.21
C THR A 540 3.44 -8.11 4.67
N TYR A 541 4.68 -8.19 4.19
CA TYR A 541 5.70 -7.19 4.52
C TYR A 541 5.34 -5.80 3.96
N CYS A 542 5.41 -4.79 4.82
CA CYS A 542 4.99 -3.40 4.52
C CYS A 542 6.15 -2.39 4.45
N GLY A 543 7.41 -2.86 4.50
CA GLY A 543 8.61 -2.03 4.60
C GLY A 543 9.19 -1.98 6.02
N GLU A 544 10.40 -1.42 6.12
CA GLU A 544 11.11 -1.24 7.39
C GLU A 544 10.56 -0.04 8.18
N SER A 545 10.53 -0.14 9.51
CA SER A 545 10.31 1.03 10.36
C SER A 545 10.98 0.85 11.73
N LYS A 546 11.33 1.97 12.38
CA LYS A 546 11.93 1.96 13.74
C LYS A 546 11.04 1.33 14.83
N ALA A 547 9.78 1.00 14.52
CA ALA A 547 8.82 0.42 15.46
C ALA A 547 8.58 -1.09 15.25
N SER A 548 9.13 -1.69 14.17
CA SER A 548 8.91 -3.10 13.80
C SER A 548 10.22 -3.78 13.43
N SER A 549 10.54 -4.89 14.10
CA SER A 549 11.66 -5.78 13.78
C SER A 549 11.30 -6.88 12.77
N LEU A 550 10.14 -6.80 12.12
CA LEU A 550 9.74 -7.74 11.07
C LEU A 550 10.54 -7.49 9.80
N THR A 551 11.03 -8.56 9.18
CA THR A 551 11.77 -8.55 7.91
C THR A 551 11.06 -9.38 6.85
N MET A 552 11.58 -9.36 5.61
CA MET A 552 11.13 -10.30 4.57
C MET A 552 11.29 -11.78 4.96
N GLN A 553 12.20 -12.13 5.89
CA GLN A 553 12.38 -13.52 6.35
C GLN A 553 11.23 -14.01 7.25
N ASN A 554 10.44 -13.09 7.82
CA ASN A 554 9.29 -13.41 8.66
C ASN A 554 7.99 -13.62 7.85
N VAL A 555 8.01 -13.39 6.53
CA VAL A 555 6.91 -13.69 5.61
C VAL A 555 6.94 -15.19 5.29
N PRO A 556 5.92 -15.98 5.68
CA PRO A 556 5.87 -17.39 5.32
C PRO A 556 5.53 -17.57 3.83
N TRP A 557 6.04 -18.64 3.23
CA TRP A 557 5.58 -19.13 1.93
C TRP A 557 4.17 -19.76 2.05
N HIS A 558 3.53 -20.02 0.91
CA HIS A 558 2.18 -20.60 0.95
C HIS A 558 2.17 -22.03 1.51
N GLU A 559 3.14 -22.85 1.12
CA GLU A 559 3.32 -24.22 1.64
C GLU A 559 3.55 -24.25 3.16
N GLU A 560 4.23 -23.24 3.72
CA GLU A 560 4.43 -23.11 5.17
C GLU A 560 3.11 -22.79 5.88
N VAL A 561 2.26 -21.95 5.29
CA VAL A 561 0.90 -21.70 5.81
C VAL A 561 0.04 -22.96 5.69
N VAL A 562 0.07 -23.69 4.55
CA VAL A 562 -0.62 -24.99 4.40
C VAL A 562 -0.18 -25.98 5.47
N HIS A 563 1.12 -26.06 5.78
CA HIS A 563 1.66 -26.97 6.78
C HIS A 563 1.24 -26.59 8.22
N PHE A 564 1.23 -25.30 8.56
CA PHE A 564 0.70 -24.81 9.83
C PHE A 564 -0.81 -25.07 9.95
N VAL A 565 -1.60 -24.76 8.91
CA VAL A 565 -3.06 -24.95 8.92
C VAL A 565 -3.44 -26.42 9.10
N LYS A 566 -2.73 -27.35 8.46
CA LYS A 566 -2.95 -28.79 8.65
C LYS A 566 -2.71 -29.19 10.11
N GLN A 567 -1.55 -28.87 10.67
CA GLN A 567 -1.21 -29.18 12.07
C GLN A 567 -2.16 -28.56 13.09
N LEU A 568 -2.72 -27.38 12.80
CA LEU A 568 -3.76 -26.79 13.64
C LEU A 568 -5.08 -27.56 13.48
N THR A 569 -5.50 -27.84 12.24
CA THR A 569 -6.75 -28.58 11.95
C THR A 569 -6.75 -29.97 12.59
N ASP A 570 -5.60 -30.65 12.61
CA ASP A 570 -5.39 -31.95 13.29
C ASP A 570 -5.65 -31.90 14.82
N ARG A 571 -5.84 -30.69 15.39
CA ARG A 571 -6.13 -30.42 16.82
C ARG A 571 -7.53 -29.85 17.06
N LEU A 572 -8.35 -29.65 16.01
CA LEU A 572 -9.63 -28.94 16.11
C LEU A 572 -10.83 -29.88 15.90
N ASP A 573 -11.52 -30.22 16.99
CA ASP A 573 -12.77 -30.99 16.94
C ASP A 573 -13.86 -30.24 16.14
N GLY A 574 -14.31 -30.85 15.03
CA GLY A 574 -15.40 -30.32 14.21
C GLY A 574 -14.99 -29.22 13.23
N TYR A 575 -13.72 -29.15 12.84
CA TYR A 575 -13.22 -28.22 11.83
C TYR A 575 -12.45 -28.94 10.71
N GLU A 576 -12.52 -28.39 9.49
CA GLU A 576 -11.73 -28.87 8.35
C GLU A 576 -11.27 -27.69 7.47
N ILE A 577 -10.26 -27.92 6.62
CA ILE A 577 -9.81 -26.94 5.62
C ILE A 577 -10.83 -26.87 4.47
N ALA A 578 -11.40 -25.69 4.24
CA ALA A 578 -12.48 -25.50 3.29
C ALA A 578 -12.05 -24.81 1.99
N SER A 579 -11.17 -23.81 2.07
CA SER A 579 -10.81 -22.94 0.94
C SER A 579 -9.39 -22.38 1.11
N GLU A 580 -8.76 -21.99 0.01
CA GLU A 580 -7.48 -21.26 0.00
C GLU A 580 -7.53 -20.11 -1.01
N HIS A 581 -6.58 -19.18 -0.90
CA HIS A 581 -6.26 -18.24 -1.97
C HIS A 581 -4.76 -17.97 -1.97
N GLU A 582 -4.03 -18.75 -2.76
CA GLU A 582 -2.56 -18.74 -2.89
C GLU A 582 -2.02 -17.31 -3.06
N HIS A 583 -2.60 -16.52 -3.97
CA HIS A 583 -2.12 -15.17 -4.29
C HIS A 583 -2.17 -14.21 -3.08
N SER A 584 -3.07 -14.45 -2.10
CA SER A 584 -3.13 -13.66 -0.85
C SER A 584 -2.35 -14.31 0.31
N ASN A 585 -1.73 -15.46 0.09
CA ASN A 585 -1.27 -16.41 1.10
C ASN A 585 -2.26 -16.55 2.28
N CYS A 586 -3.47 -17.00 1.98
CA CYS A 586 -4.56 -17.12 2.95
C CYS A 586 -5.25 -18.48 2.82
N ILE A 587 -5.61 -19.10 3.94
CA ILE A 587 -6.35 -20.37 4.00
C ILE A 587 -7.53 -20.23 4.97
N LEU A 588 -8.64 -20.90 4.66
CA LEU A 588 -9.87 -20.95 5.43
C LEU A 588 -10.03 -22.34 6.07
N ILE A 589 -9.99 -22.40 7.40
CA ILE A 589 -10.62 -23.49 8.15
C ILE A 589 -12.09 -23.10 8.35
N ALA A 590 -13.02 -24.05 8.20
CA ALA A 590 -14.44 -23.86 8.50
C ALA A 590 -14.94 -24.93 9.48
N ASN A 591 -15.91 -24.59 10.30
CA ASN A 591 -16.64 -25.56 11.12
C ASN A 591 -17.43 -26.52 10.20
N THR A 592 -17.46 -27.81 10.53
CA THR A 592 -18.05 -28.85 9.65
C THR A 592 -19.57 -28.71 9.44
N LYS A 593 -20.28 -27.88 10.20
CA LYS A 593 -21.69 -27.54 9.90
C LYS A 593 -21.89 -26.84 8.54
N PHE A 594 -20.84 -26.22 7.98
CA PHE A 594 -20.85 -25.68 6.61
C PHE A 594 -20.49 -26.72 5.54
N LYS A 595 -20.43 -28.02 5.90
CA LYS A 595 -20.10 -29.12 4.98
C LYS A 595 -21.33 -30.02 4.75
N VAL A 596 -22.26 -29.54 3.92
CA VAL A 596 -23.52 -30.23 3.62
C VAL A 596 -23.31 -31.25 2.50
N ASP A 597 -23.71 -32.50 2.73
CA ASP A 597 -23.56 -33.64 1.81
C ASP A 597 -22.12 -33.85 1.27
N GLY A 598 -21.13 -33.45 2.07
CA GLY A 598 -19.70 -33.50 1.74
C GLY A 598 -19.16 -32.28 0.99
N GLU A 599 -20.04 -31.37 0.54
CA GLU A 599 -19.68 -30.15 -0.19
C GLU A 599 -19.62 -28.93 0.75
N TRP A 600 -18.79 -27.95 0.41
CA TRP A 600 -18.62 -26.73 1.21
C TRP A 600 -19.67 -25.66 0.89
N TRP A 601 -20.18 -25.01 1.94
CA TRP A 601 -21.17 -23.92 1.91
C TRP A 601 -20.64 -22.70 2.67
N THR A 602 -19.40 -22.30 2.37
CA THR A 602 -18.75 -21.14 2.99
C THR A 602 -19.19 -19.80 2.39
N TRP A 603 -19.83 -19.79 1.21
CA TRP A 603 -20.34 -18.56 0.61
C TRP A 603 -21.56 -17.99 1.35
N ILE A 604 -21.94 -16.76 1.02
CA ILE A 604 -22.99 -15.99 1.70
C ILE A 604 -24.12 -15.71 0.70
N ASP A 605 -25.34 -16.11 1.03
CA ASP A 605 -26.54 -15.66 0.32
C ASP A 605 -26.88 -14.24 0.83
N TYR A 606 -26.35 -13.23 0.14
CA TYR A 606 -26.58 -11.83 0.48
C TYR A 606 -28.07 -11.43 0.43
N PRO A 607 -28.85 -11.75 -0.63
CA PRO A 607 -30.30 -11.52 -0.64
C PRO A 607 -31.02 -12.12 0.59
N LYS A 608 -30.71 -13.36 0.96
CA LYS A 608 -31.27 -14.03 2.13
C LYS A 608 -30.86 -13.34 3.43
N PHE A 609 -29.59 -12.99 3.60
CA PHE A 609 -29.10 -12.22 4.74
C PHE A 609 -29.86 -10.89 4.91
N HIS A 610 -30.04 -10.13 3.82
CA HIS A 610 -30.74 -8.84 3.87
C HIS A 610 -32.22 -9.00 4.23
N GLN A 611 -32.89 -10.08 3.80
CA GLN A 611 -34.24 -10.41 4.26
C GLN A 611 -34.27 -10.80 5.75
N LEU A 612 -33.31 -11.60 6.23
CA LEU A 612 -33.25 -12.01 7.64
C LEU A 612 -32.98 -10.82 8.60
N VAL A 613 -32.11 -9.88 8.22
CA VAL A 613 -31.91 -8.64 9.00
C VAL A 613 -33.17 -7.77 8.99
N LYS A 614 -33.89 -7.70 7.86
CA LYS A 614 -35.16 -6.98 7.78
C LYS A 614 -36.22 -7.61 8.69
N ASP A 615 -36.34 -8.94 8.68
CA ASP A 615 -37.23 -9.69 9.59
C ASP A 615 -36.86 -9.45 11.06
N PHE A 616 -35.56 -9.50 11.39
CA PHE A 616 -35.05 -9.19 12.73
C PHE A 616 -35.40 -7.76 13.17
N ASN A 617 -35.13 -6.76 12.33
CA ASN A 617 -35.43 -5.35 12.65
C ASN A 617 -36.94 -5.09 12.81
N GLN A 618 -37.81 -5.87 12.14
CA GLN A 618 -39.26 -5.73 12.23
C GLN A 618 -39.92 -6.55 13.36
N SER A 619 -39.33 -7.67 13.77
CA SER A 619 -39.99 -8.66 14.66
C SER A 619 -39.12 -9.21 15.79
N GLN A 620 -37.85 -8.81 15.87
CA GLN A 620 -36.80 -9.37 16.73
C GLN A 620 -36.57 -10.89 16.55
N LYS A 621 -37.10 -11.48 15.46
CA LYS A 621 -36.80 -12.87 15.06
C LYS A 621 -35.33 -13.00 14.69
N THR A 622 -34.58 -13.71 15.53
CA THR A 622 -33.16 -14.01 15.31
C THR A 622 -32.96 -15.17 14.31
N PHE A 623 -31.74 -15.27 13.76
CA PHE A 623 -31.32 -16.21 12.71
C PHE A 623 -29.88 -16.69 12.96
N SER A 624 -29.48 -17.86 12.46
CA SER A 624 -28.11 -18.37 12.54
C SER A 624 -27.30 -18.15 11.26
N ALA A 625 -26.00 -18.45 11.32
CA ALA A 625 -25.09 -18.48 10.18
C ALA A 625 -25.51 -19.45 9.06
N GLU A 626 -26.23 -20.53 9.38
CA GLU A 626 -26.72 -21.51 8.40
C GLU A 626 -27.95 -21.00 7.63
N ASP A 627 -28.75 -20.09 8.21
CA ASP A 627 -29.94 -19.53 7.56
C ASP A 627 -29.62 -18.75 6.25
N TYR A 628 -28.35 -18.39 6.01
CA TYR A 628 -27.90 -17.60 4.86
C TYR A 628 -26.56 -18.07 4.25
N MET A 629 -26.24 -19.36 4.39
CA MET A 629 -25.08 -19.96 3.72
C MET A 629 -25.36 -20.29 2.25
N ALA A 630 -24.34 -20.20 1.40
CA ALA A 630 -24.40 -20.57 -0.01
C ALA A 630 -23.22 -21.48 -0.38
N LYS A 631 -23.41 -22.32 -1.40
CA LYS A 631 -22.41 -23.30 -1.86
C LYS A 631 -21.13 -22.62 -2.35
N THR A 632 -19.99 -23.08 -1.87
CA THR A 632 -18.65 -22.66 -2.31
C THR A 632 -18.37 -23.19 -3.72
N PRO A 633 -17.90 -22.36 -4.67
CA PRO A 633 -17.55 -22.82 -6.01
C PRO A 633 -16.40 -23.83 -6.02
N SER A 634 -16.41 -24.75 -6.98
CA SER A 634 -15.38 -25.81 -7.11
C SER A 634 -13.97 -25.31 -7.42
N TRP A 635 -13.81 -24.07 -7.90
CA TRP A 635 -12.50 -23.41 -8.05
C TRP A 635 -11.97 -22.79 -6.75
N ALA A 636 -12.84 -22.62 -5.75
CA ALA A 636 -12.55 -21.95 -4.49
C ALA A 636 -12.28 -22.91 -3.33
N VAL A 637 -12.62 -24.20 -3.45
CA VAL A 637 -12.34 -25.20 -2.40
C VAL A 637 -10.84 -25.51 -2.31
N PHE A 638 -10.39 -25.91 -1.11
CA PHE A 638 -8.99 -26.29 -0.89
C PHE A 638 -8.57 -27.47 -1.79
N GLY A 639 -7.40 -27.37 -2.42
CA GLY A 639 -6.89 -28.34 -3.38
C GLY A 639 -7.47 -28.21 -4.80
N ALA A 640 -8.28 -27.19 -5.08
CA ALA A 640 -8.71 -26.87 -6.44
C ALA A 640 -7.52 -26.42 -7.30
N LYS A 641 -7.55 -26.76 -8.60
CA LYS A 641 -6.49 -26.40 -9.57
C LYS A 641 -6.26 -24.89 -9.64
N GLU A 642 -7.31 -24.11 -9.43
CA GLU A 642 -7.33 -22.66 -9.46
C GLU A 642 -6.77 -22.01 -8.18
N GLN A 643 -6.62 -22.79 -7.09
CA GLN A 643 -6.08 -22.36 -5.79
C GLN A 643 -6.76 -21.08 -5.25
N GLY A 644 -8.08 -21.01 -5.42
CA GLY A 644 -8.91 -19.85 -5.05
C GLY A 644 -8.86 -18.65 -5.98
N PHE A 645 -8.16 -18.73 -7.11
CA PHE A 645 -8.16 -17.64 -8.10
C PHE A 645 -9.34 -17.80 -9.06
N ASP A 646 -10.28 -16.86 -9.05
CA ASP A 646 -11.49 -16.90 -9.88
C ASP A 646 -11.18 -17.10 -11.38
N PRO A 647 -11.67 -18.17 -12.02
CA PRO A 647 -11.37 -18.48 -13.42
C PRO A 647 -12.01 -17.52 -14.44
N VAL A 648 -12.90 -16.58 -14.06
CA VAL A 648 -13.36 -15.52 -14.98
C VAL A 648 -12.47 -14.26 -14.98
N GLU A 649 -11.50 -14.22 -14.07
CA GLU A 649 -10.53 -13.13 -13.92
C GLU A 649 -9.16 -13.53 -14.52
N THR A 650 -8.31 -12.55 -14.84
CA THR A 650 -7.03 -12.78 -15.52
C THR A 650 -5.86 -12.57 -14.55
N ARG A 651 -5.19 -13.67 -14.14
CA ARG A 651 -4.03 -13.63 -13.22
C ARG A 651 -2.89 -12.80 -13.84
N PHE A 652 -2.61 -11.62 -13.29
CA PHE A 652 -1.66 -10.65 -13.85
C PHE A 652 -0.28 -10.74 -13.17
N PHE A 653 0.79 -10.86 -13.97
CA PHE A 653 2.17 -10.97 -13.51
C PHE A 653 2.99 -9.73 -13.92
N ARG A 654 3.54 -9.00 -12.94
CA ARG A 654 4.28 -7.74 -13.16
C ARG A 654 5.55 -7.89 -13.99
N LYS A 655 6.20 -9.04 -13.91
CA LYS A 655 7.28 -9.42 -14.82
C LYS A 655 6.77 -10.59 -15.64
N LYS A 656 7.02 -10.57 -16.95
CA LYS A 656 7.03 -11.84 -17.71
C LYS A 656 8.02 -12.74 -17.01
N GLN A 657 7.56 -13.87 -16.47
CA GLN A 657 8.48 -14.95 -16.11
C GLN A 657 9.30 -15.26 -17.36
N LYS A 658 10.63 -15.34 -17.21
CA LYS A 658 11.37 -16.27 -18.07
C LYS A 658 10.74 -17.62 -17.82
N ASP A 659 10.33 -18.30 -18.88
CA ASP A 659 9.74 -19.62 -18.75
C ASP A 659 10.75 -20.55 -18.08
N ILE A 660 10.40 -21.06 -16.89
CA ILE A 660 11.20 -22.05 -16.16
C ILE A 660 10.64 -23.46 -16.42
N GLY A 661 9.77 -23.60 -17.44
CA GLY A 661 9.46 -24.86 -18.10
C GLY A 661 10.63 -25.36 -18.95
N GLY A 662 11.74 -25.74 -18.30
CA GLY A 662 12.93 -26.31 -18.92
C GLY A 662 13.76 -27.07 -17.89
N CYS A 663 14.20 -28.27 -18.25
CA CYS A 663 14.91 -29.24 -17.39
C CYS A 663 16.19 -28.71 -16.74
#